data_AF-A0A8T5HWE3-F1
#
_entry.id   AF-A0A8T5HWE3-F1
#
_cell.length_a   1.000
_cell.length_b   1.000
_cell.length_c   1.000
_cell.angle_alpha   90.00
_cell.angle_beta   90.00
_cell.angle_gamma   90.00
#
_symmetry.space_group_name_H-M   'P 1'
#
loop_
_entity.id
_entity.type
_entity.pdbx_description
1 polymer ?
#
loop_
_entity_poly.entity_id
_entity_poly.type
_entity_poly.pdbx_seq_one_letter_code
_entity_poly.pdbx_strand_id
1 'polypeptide(L)'
;MRRKHKHKSEHFTLPEIVTPKVKRRIGKTILVLFILFLVIASILFVLGVKVRFILGEELSVNIKQDSSSYLVGSDQAVDLSFSVVNENFFKCNSQCNYELIDLESNKLLFSEDFYLEHNQEYHKSVVVDSKEFGNRLYLYSLNIQCNNIKSLVCLTDELIKHNSALFFVETELTAEEKSLSLDIMEKLETENEKLNSLKSKYSEHQTLLANNFPLGLEMKEEELKLKLINKSFIEIEQHLNQQIGFWQESEFGKFIPTPKLEDSLLSLTTTGKRIRELLSIRNNTIGILNQVANKSGEIKGAYYHSPLIAEEVNKLQQVNDLLISGEQLSDEKINLQVKNSETVIIKLLEDFSLQLDQLTNHYSPIANVFVSKSDCNALNLIKKQIVEENITVNTVNLDAFIDKNCLVDKTNLTLLNVTVAKSNFGFESSMPDFKLAFGKQVKQCCLFDECKSYDSQEERTFTLFIHGHALNKANTPEASMAAFAKLQEELQDNAFVNAAEISFGEIDTNLNNCAFPLTARSTFYYIPHLGFGRYSLTAQKSERIENYALRLREILEEVKKNVPNHKINIVAHSMGGLVVREYLDLFGVNGLDKVVFINSPHHGVTGKVQKFCSLIGASKECEDLSAGSVFLQRINSKQLPLGIDYYNIRSKGCLMETEDGDGVVTLESAYLSGAEDIIINGQCLDSLQSSLHSDILNPELYPEIVNILKGILAD
;
A
#
# COMPACT_ATOMS: atom_id res chain seq x y z
N MET A 1 37.50 40.52 97.40
CA MET A 1 38.52 40.83 96.39
C MET A 1 38.29 39.98 95.15
N ARG A 2 37.63 40.52 94.10
CA ARG A 2 37.31 39.80 92.85
C ARG A 2 38.38 40.09 91.80
N ARG A 3 39.20 39.10 91.44
CA ARG A 3 40.04 39.11 90.21
C ARG A 3 39.25 38.43 89.09
N LYS A 4 38.89 39.18 88.05
CA LYS A 4 38.41 38.65 86.76
C LYS A 4 39.53 38.82 85.74
N HIS A 5 39.98 37.69 85.18
CA HIS A 5 40.76 37.67 83.94
C HIS A 5 39.88 38.15 82.79
N LYS A 6 40.40 39.06 81.97
CA LYS A 6 39.79 39.49 80.71
C LYS A 6 40.85 39.35 79.61
N HIS A 7 40.55 38.49 78.64
CA HIS A 7 41.29 38.31 77.39
C HIS A 7 41.51 39.65 76.69
N LYS A 8 42.74 39.91 76.24
CA LYS A 8 43.06 40.95 75.25
C LYS A 8 43.54 40.25 73.98
N SER A 9 42.85 40.53 72.88
CA SER A 9 43.22 40.19 71.51
C SER A 9 44.51 40.95 71.12
N GLU A 10 45.52 40.23 70.68
CA GLU A 10 46.70 40.82 70.05
C GLU A 10 46.34 41.25 68.62
N HIS A 11 46.20 42.57 68.43
CA HIS A 11 46.28 43.16 67.10
C HIS A 11 47.75 43.16 66.68
N PHE A 12 48.05 42.44 65.59
CA PHE A 12 49.34 42.49 64.92
C PHE A 12 49.53 43.85 64.25
N THR A 13 50.16 44.79 64.94
CA THR A 13 50.58 46.08 64.38
C THR A 13 51.91 45.91 63.66
N LEU A 14 51.91 46.06 62.32
CA LEU A 14 53.15 46.15 61.53
C LEU A 14 54.02 47.32 62.03
N PRO A 15 55.36 47.16 62.09
CA PRO A 15 56.27 48.18 62.60
C PRO A 15 56.29 49.44 61.72
N GLU A 16 56.26 50.60 62.39
CA GLU A 16 56.42 51.93 61.81
C GLU A 16 57.85 52.19 61.35
N ILE A 17 58.19 51.76 60.12
CA ILE A 17 59.36 52.29 59.41
C ILE A 17 58.98 52.59 57.96
N VAL A 18 57.90 53.35 57.74
CA VAL A 18 57.56 53.87 56.41
C VAL A 18 56.79 55.19 56.53
N THR A 19 57.32 56.28 55.99
CA THR A 19 56.66 57.59 56.00
C THR A 19 55.31 57.56 55.25
N PRO A 20 54.30 58.39 55.60
CA PRO A 20 52.95 58.35 55.02
C PRO A 20 52.91 58.48 53.49
N LYS A 21 53.89 59.20 52.90
CA LYS A 21 54.05 59.34 51.45
C LYS A 21 54.46 58.03 50.76
N VAL A 22 55.22 57.17 51.44
CA VAL A 22 55.68 55.88 50.90
C VAL A 22 54.59 54.81 51.04
N LYS A 23 53.82 54.79 52.15
CA LYS A 23 52.62 53.93 52.29
C LYS A 23 51.58 54.21 51.19
N ARG A 24 51.34 55.49 50.85
CA ARG A 24 50.42 55.90 49.77
C ARG A 24 50.95 55.57 48.37
N ARG A 25 52.27 55.55 48.16
CA ARG A 25 52.90 55.08 46.91
C ARG A 25 52.76 53.57 46.76
N ILE A 26 53.13 52.79 47.79
CA ILE A 26 53.03 51.32 47.77
C ILE A 26 51.58 50.87 47.55
N GLY A 27 50.61 51.48 48.23
CA GLY A 27 49.19 51.18 48.02
C GLY A 27 48.70 51.49 46.59
N LYS A 28 49.19 52.57 45.97
CA LYS A 28 48.91 52.87 44.55
C LYS A 28 49.59 51.89 43.60
N THR A 29 50.82 51.46 43.88
CA THR A 29 51.52 50.49 43.04
C THR A 29 50.86 49.12 43.09
N ILE A 30 50.43 48.66 44.28
CA ILE A 30 49.69 47.41 44.44
C ILE A 30 48.32 47.48 43.73
N LEU A 31 47.61 48.60 43.85
CA LEU A 31 46.34 48.81 43.13
C LEU A 31 46.55 48.76 41.60
N VAL A 32 47.59 49.42 41.08
CA VAL A 32 47.91 49.39 39.65
C VAL A 32 48.30 47.98 39.19
N LEU A 33 49.08 47.24 39.96
CA LEU A 33 49.44 45.85 39.65
C LEU A 33 48.22 44.91 39.69
N PHE A 34 47.30 45.12 40.64
CA PHE A 34 46.06 44.35 40.73
C PHE A 34 45.12 44.65 39.56
N ILE A 35 44.97 45.92 39.17
CA ILE A 35 44.22 46.31 37.98
C ILE A 35 44.88 45.73 36.72
N LEU A 36 46.21 45.80 36.60
CA LEU A 36 46.94 45.22 35.48
C LEU A 36 46.77 43.69 35.42
N PHE A 37 46.81 43.00 36.57
CA PHE A 37 46.54 41.58 36.65
C PHE A 37 45.10 41.26 36.23
N LEU A 38 44.09 42.02 36.68
CA LEU A 38 42.70 41.84 36.24
C LEU A 38 42.53 42.12 34.75
N VAL A 39 43.20 43.12 34.20
CA VAL A 39 43.17 43.42 32.76
C VAL A 39 43.84 42.29 31.98
N ILE A 40 45.00 41.79 32.41
CA ILE A 40 45.68 40.66 31.77
C ILE A 40 44.85 39.39 31.91
N ALA A 41 44.27 39.11 33.07
CA ALA A 41 43.38 37.97 33.29
C ALA A 41 42.11 38.07 32.43
N SER A 42 41.53 39.27 32.29
CA SER A 42 40.40 39.53 31.41
C SER A 42 40.79 39.39 29.94
N ILE A 43 41.98 39.86 29.53
CA ILE A 43 42.49 39.71 28.17
C ILE A 43 42.77 38.24 27.88
N LEU A 44 43.38 37.49 28.80
CA LEU A 44 43.64 36.05 28.69
C LEU A 44 42.34 35.24 28.73
N PHE A 45 41.34 35.68 29.48
CA PHE A 45 40.02 35.06 29.50
C PHE A 45 39.27 35.32 28.19
N VAL A 46 39.26 36.56 27.69
CA VAL A 46 38.62 36.92 26.41
C VAL A 46 39.37 36.28 25.22
N LEU A 47 40.70 36.29 25.23
CA LEU A 47 41.52 35.58 24.24
C LEU A 47 41.34 34.08 24.39
N GLY A 48 41.29 33.54 25.60
CA GLY A 48 41.07 32.11 25.85
C GLY A 48 39.71 31.65 25.35
N VAL A 49 38.64 32.41 25.61
CA VAL A 49 37.29 32.14 25.10
C VAL A 49 37.24 32.30 23.58
N LYS A 50 37.85 33.36 23.01
CA LYS A 50 37.94 33.53 21.56
C LYS A 50 38.76 32.44 20.88
N VAL A 51 39.89 32.03 21.47
CA VAL A 51 40.74 30.94 20.96
C VAL A 51 40.02 29.60 21.07
N ARG A 52 39.24 29.35 22.13
CA ARG A 52 38.43 28.14 22.28
C ARG A 52 37.22 28.09 21.33
N PHE A 53 36.74 29.25 20.89
CA PHE A 53 35.70 29.41 19.87
C PHE A 53 36.27 29.37 18.44
N ILE A 54 37.50 29.84 18.24
CA ILE A 54 38.23 29.80 16.95
C ILE A 54 38.89 28.42 16.71
N LEU A 55 39.27 27.71 17.78
CA LEU A 55 39.79 26.34 17.79
C LEU A 55 38.72 25.34 18.28
N GLY A 56 37.44 25.67 18.10
CA GLY A 56 36.34 24.76 18.45
C GLY A 56 36.49 23.41 17.74
N GLU A 57 35.81 22.38 18.23
CA GLU A 57 35.90 21.02 17.67
C GLU A 57 35.47 20.93 16.20
N GLU A 58 36.42 21.12 15.30
CA GLU A 58 36.27 20.93 13.86
C GLU A 58 36.56 19.46 13.53
N LEU A 59 35.86 18.49 14.13
CA LEU A 59 35.86 17.12 13.60
C LEU A 59 34.80 17.03 12.51
N SER A 60 35.23 16.84 11.27
CA SER A 60 34.40 16.38 10.16
C SER A 60 34.74 14.93 9.82
N VAL A 61 33.73 14.15 9.43
CA VAL A 61 33.88 12.75 9.03
C VAL A 61 33.35 12.63 7.62
N ASN A 62 34.21 12.29 6.68
CA ASN A 62 33.85 12.11 5.28
C ASN A 62 33.89 10.63 4.92
N ILE A 63 32.84 10.15 4.24
CA ILE A 63 32.77 8.80 3.70
C ILE A 63 33.00 8.89 2.20
N LYS A 64 33.88 8.05 1.66
CA LYS A 64 34.00 7.82 0.23
C LYS A 64 33.64 6.38 -0.07
N GLN A 65 32.76 6.17 -1.03
CA GLN A 65 32.43 4.86 -1.55
C GLN A 65 33.17 4.66 -2.87
N ASP A 66 33.72 3.47 -3.10
CA ASP A 66 34.33 3.14 -4.39
C ASP A 66 33.24 3.06 -5.49
N SER A 67 32.05 2.57 -5.11
CA SER A 67 30.80 2.68 -5.84
C SER A 67 29.64 2.78 -4.86
N SER A 68 28.65 3.64 -5.14
CA SER A 68 27.38 3.62 -4.39
C SER A 68 26.43 2.54 -4.92
N SER A 69 26.61 2.09 -6.16
CA SER A 69 25.69 1.19 -6.86
C SER A 69 26.39 -0.02 -7.45
N TYR A 70 25.76 -1.19 -7.35
CA TYR A 70 26.27 -2.46 -7.81
C TYR A 70 25.18 -3.20 -8.59
N LEU A 71 25.58 -3.85 -9.68
CA LEU A 71 24.72 -4.74 -10.47
C LEU A 71 25.35 -6.13 -10.48
N VAL A 72 24.66 -7.12 -9.92
CA VAL A 72 25.18 -8.48 -9.73
C VAL A 72 24.13 -9.54 -10.11
N GLY A 73 24.55 -10.77 -10.38
CA GLY A 73 23.62 -11.90 -10.44
C GLY A 73 23.00 -12.15 -9.07
N SER A 74 21.74 -12.61 -9.01
CA SER A 74 21.05 -12.93 -7.75
C SER A 74 21.74 -14.00 -6.89
N ASP A 75 22.72 -14.73 -7.42
CA ASP A 75 23.54 -15.71 -6.73
C ASP A 75 24.95 -15.22 -6.37
N GLN A 76 25.32 -14.00 -6.77
CA GLN A 76 26.66 -13.44 -6.60
C GLN A 76 26.77 -12.54 -5.37
N ALA A 77 27.74 -12.83 -4.50
CA ALA A 77 28.10 -11.93 -3.41
C ALA A 77 28.72 -10.63 -3.95
N VAL A 78 28.54 -9.53 -3.22
CA VAL A 78 29.05 -8.21 -3.59
C VAL A 78 29.99 -7.68 -2.51
N ASP A 79 31.06 -7.02 -2.94
CA ASP A 79 32.05 -6.41 -2.07
C ASP A 79 31.78 -4.90 -1.95
N LEU A 80 31.32 -4.49 -0.78
CA LEU A 80 31.00 -3.10 -0.46
C LEU A 80 32.23 -2.42 0.12
N SER A 81 32.88 -1.58 -0.69
CA SER A 81 34.15 -0.92 -0.35
C SER A 81 33.94 0.56 -0.04
N PHE A 82 34.50 1.02 1.07
CA PHE A 82 34.46 2.41 1.49
C PHE A 82 35.73 2.86 2.23
N SER A 83 35.92 4.17 2.29
CA SER A 83 36.90 4.80 3.17
C SER A 83 36.27 5.86 4.06
N VAL A 84 36.81 5.98 5.28
CA VAL A 84 36.44 7.01 6.26
C VAL A 84 37.65 7.92 6.46
N VAL A 85 37.44 9.22 6.28
CA VAL A 85 38.46 10.25 6.48
C VAL A 85 37.99 11.17 7.60
N ASN A 86 38.82 11.35 8.63
CA ASN A 86 38.60 12.39 9.62
C ASN A 86 39.30 13.69 9.20
N GLU A 87 38.63 14.82 9.31
CA GLU A 87 39.28 16.12 9.25
C GLU A 87 39.18 16.73 10.65
N ASN A 88 40.31 16.95 11.31
CA ASN A 88 40.34 17.44 12.69
C ASN A 88 41.51 18.40 12.94
N PHE A 89 41.58 18.98 14.14
CA PHE A 89 42.69 19.86 14.50
C PHE A 89 44.02 19.08 14.58
N PHE A 90 45.14 19.74 14.24
CA PHE A 90 46.47 19.13 14.20
C PHE A 90 46.81 18.35 15.48
N LYS A 91 47.19 17.06 15.32
CA LYS A 91 47.49 16.09 16.40
C LYS A 91 46.29 15.71 17.28
N CYS A 92 45.07 15.90 16.81
CA CYS A 92 43.92 15.19 17.36
C CYS A 92 43.85 13.77 16.77
N ASN A 93 43.63 12.80 17.64
CA ASN A 93 43.26 11.46 17.25
C ASN A 93 41.74 11.32 17.40
N SER A 94 41.13 10.49 16.57
CA SER A 94 39.70 10.19 16.64
C SER A 94 39.50 8.70 16.89
N GLN A 95 38.51 8.38 17.71
CA GLN A 95 37.95 7.04 17.81
C GLN A 95 36.70 7.01 16.95
N CYS A 96 36.54 5.95 16.15
CA CYS A 96 35.42 5.78 15.25
C CYS A 96 34.84 4.37 15.37
N ASN A 97 33.56 4.25 15.04
CA ASN A 97 32.85 3.00 14.85
C ASN A 97 32.09 3.07 13.52
N TYR A 98 32.05 1.97 12.78
CA TYR A 98 31.10 1.81 11.68
C TYR A 98 30.11 0.69 11.96
N GLU A 99 28.89 0.85 11.44
CA GLU A 99 27.84 -0.17 11.41
C GLU A 99 27.30 -0.30 9.99
N LEU A 100 27.22 -1.53 9.47
CA LEU A 100 26.59 -1.83 8.19
C LEU A 100 25.30 -2.59 8.45
N ILE A 101 24.18 -2.05 7.98
CA ILE A 101 22.83 -2.54 8.24
C ILE A 101 22.16 -2.93 6.92
N ASP A 102 21.55 -4.12 6.88
CA ASP A 102 20.65 -4.56 5.80
C ASP A 102 19.28 -3.93 6.01
N LEU A 103 18.84 -3.02 5.13
CA LEU A 103 17.57 -2.32 5.29
C LEU A 103 16.35 -3.18 4.97
N GLU A 104 16.48 -4.32 4.27
CA GLU A 104 15.36 -5.23 4.08
C GLU A 104 14.93 -5.83 5.42
N SER A 105 15.87 -6.44 6.16
CA SER A 105 15.57 -7.09 7.44
C SER A 105 15.77 -6.19 8.66
N ASN A 106 16.23 -4.95 8.44
CA ASN A 106 16.71 -4.01 9.45
C ASN A 106 17.71 -4.64 10.45
N LYS A 107 18.66 -5.43 9.96
CA LYS A 107 19.65 -6.15 10.79
C LYS A 107 21.05 -5.60 10.61
N LEU A 108 21.73 -5.42 11.73
CA LEU A 108 23.18 -5.16 11.77
C LEU A 108 23.94 -6.37 11.21
N LEU A 109 24.68 -6.16 10.13
CA LEU A 109 25.54 -7.16 9.50
C LEU A 109 26.95 -7.14 10.08
N PHE A 110 27.53 -5.95 10.22
CA PHE A 110 28.91 -5.76 10.66
C PHE A 110 29.04 -4.50 11.51
N SER A 111 29.91 -4.55 12.53
CA SER A 111 30.34 -3.38 13.29
C SER A 111 31.79 -3.52 13.72
N GLU A 112 32.55 -2.43 13.70
CA GLU A 112 33.96 -2.42 14.10
C GLU A 112 34.40 -1.04 14.58
N ASP A 113 35.13 -1.03 15.70
CA ASP A 113 35.82 0.14 16.22
C ASP A 113 37.21 0.29 15.59
N PHE A 114 37.58 1.51 15.23
CA PHE A 114 38.88 1.84 14.68
C PHE A 114 39.36 3.23 15.13
N TYR A 115 40.66 3.49 14.97
CA TYR A 115 41.28 4.74 15.37
C TYR A 115 41.89 5.44 14.17
N LEU A 116 41.73 6.76 14.12
CA LEU A 116 42.30 7.62 13.08
C LEU A 116 43.22 8.67 13.71
N GLU A 117 44.44 8.78 13.20
CA GLU A 117 45.29 9.96 13.43
C GLU A 117 44.74 11.17 12.67
N HIS A 118 45.39 12.33 12.82
CA HIS A 118 45.00 13.55 12.13
C HIS A 118 45.02 13.40 10.61
N ASN A 119 43.87 13.65 9.95
CA ASN A 119 43.69 13.58 8.50
C ASN A 119 44.06 12.20 7.91
N GLN A 120 43.77 11.14 8.65
CA GLN A 120 44.02 9.77 8.23
C GLN A 120 42.79 9.20 7.50
N GLU A 121 43.05 8.33 6.54
CA GLU A 121 42.03 7.57 5.82
C GLU A 121 42.07 6.10 6.26
N TYR A 122 40.92 5.56 6.63
CA TYR A 122 40.73 4.13 6.92
C TYR A 122 39.94 3.50 5.78
N HIS A 123 40.42 2.39 5.25
CA HIS A 123 39.77 1.66 4.16
C HIS A 123 39.18 0.34 4.67
N LYS A 124 37.95 0.04 4.26
CA LYS A 124 37.28 -1.22 4.57
C LYS A 124 36.54 -1.75 3.35
N SER A 125 36.49 -3.07 3.27
CA SER A 125 35.67 -3.82 2.33
C SER A 125 34.89 -4.88 3.08
N VAL A 126 33.60 -4.99 2.78
CA VAL A 126 32.69 -5.93 3.43
C VAL A 126 31.95 -6.70 2.35
N VAL A 127 32.11 -8.02 2.35
CA VAL A 127 31.37 -8.91 1.45
C VAL A 127 30.00 -9.18 2.06
N VAL A 128 28.94 -8.89 1.30
CA VAL A 128 27.57 -9.27 1.64
C VAL A 128 27.10 -10.36 0.68
N ASP A 129 26.50 -11.40 1.25
CA ASP A 129 26.05 -12.57 0.50
C ASP A 129 24.87 -12.22 -0.41
N SER A 130 24.75 -12.99 -1.48
CA SER A 130 23.60 -12.93 -2.38
C SER A 130 22.33 -13.41 -1.67
N LYS A 131 21.20 -12.74 -1.97
CA LYS A 131 19.89 -13.10 -1.41
C LYS A 131 19.13 -14.01 -2.37
N GLU A 132 18.34 -14.91 -1.80
CA GLU A 132 17.99 -16.22 -2.37
C GLU A 132 17.43 -16.22 -3.81
N PHE A 133 16.72 -15.18 -4.30
CA PHE A 133 16.20 -15.11 -5.68
C PHE A 133 15.86 -13.69 -6.17
N GLY A 134 15.84 -13.50 -7.49
CA GLY A 134 15.00 -12.50 -8.17
C GLY A 134 15.66 -11.21 -8.69
N ASN A 135 14.86 -10.43 -9.41
CA ASN A 135 15.20 -9.09 -9.92
C ASN A 135 14.84 -8.04 -8.86
N ARG A 136 15.80 -7.65 -8.01
CA ARG A 136 15.54 -6.85 -6.80
C ARG A 136 16.57 -5.75 -6.61
N LEU A 137 16.21 -4.75 -5.81
CA LEU A 137 17.12 -3.72 -5.32
C LEU A 137 17.17 -3.81 -3.79
N TYR A 138 18.35 -4.13 -3.27
CA TYR A 138 18.67 -4.14 -1.85
C TYR A 138 19.43 -2.88 -1.47
N LEU A 139 19.09 -2.30 -0.31
CA LEU A 139 19.80 -1.15 0.23
C LEU A 139 20.52 -1.55 1.52
N TYR A 140 21.76 -1.10 1.64
CA TYR A 140 22.55 -1.23 2.87
C TYR A 140 22.90 0.15 3.39
N SER A 141 22.66 0.37 4.67
CA SER A 141 22.99 1.62 5.35
C SER A 141 24.31 1.48 6.09
N LEU A 142 25.27 2.33 5.76
CA LEU A 142 26.54 2.47 6.45
C LEU A 142 26.43 3.66 7.39
N ASN A 143 26.46 3.42 8.70
CA ASN A 143 26.49 4.47 9.73
C ASN A 143 27.89 4.56 10.33
N ILE A 144 28.43 5.76 10.42
CA ILE A 144 29.74 6.06 11.01
C ILE A 144 29.55 7.00 12.18
N GLN A 145 30.15 6.67 13.31
CA GLN A 145 30.22 7.53 14.48
C GLN A 145 31.69 7.75 14.84
N CYS A 146 32.11 9.02 15.02
CA CYS A 146 33.47 9.34 15.43
C CYS A 146 33.50 10.47 16.46
N ASN A 147 34.43 10.40 17.41
CA ASN A 147 34.73 11.50 18.32
C ASN A 147 36.24 11.73 18.42
N ASN A 148 36.66 12.98 18.64
CA ASN A 148 38.04 13.27 18.96
C ASN A 148 38.36 12.80 20.38
N ILE A 149 39.57 12.28 20.57
CA ILE A 149 40.06 11.82 21.86
C ILE A 149 40.81 12.97 22.56
N LYS A 150 40.42 13.25 23.80
CA LYS A 150 41.00 14.32 24.58
C LYS A 150 42.48 14.06 24.89
N SER A 151 43.32 15.06 24.61
CA SER A 151 44.74 15.01 24.91
C SER A 151 45.29 16.38 25.32
N LEU A 152 46.57 16.46 25.70
CA LEU A 152 47.23 17.73 26.04
C LEU A 152 47.24 18.73 24.88
N VAL A 153 47.17 18.23 23.63
CA VAL A 153 47.19 19.03 22.40
C VAL A 153 45.79 19.12 21.78
N CYS A 154 44.98 18.06 21.91
CA CYS A 154 43.61 18.00 21.44
C CYS A 154 42.64 18.39 22.56
N LEU A 155 42.28 19.67 22.63
CA LEU A 155 41.31 20.20 23.59
C LEU A 155 39.89 20.02 23.04
N THR A 156 39.31 18.86 23.32
CA THR A 156 37.98 18.43 22.87
C THR A 156 37.09 18.11 24.08
N ASP A 157 35.79 18.33 23.92
CA ASP A 157 34.69 17.87 24.78
C ASP A 157 34.20 16.45 24.33
N GLU A 158 34.87 15.83 23.36
CA GLU A 158 34.67 14.48 22.84
C GLU A 158 33.27 14.26 22.22
N LEU A 159 32.72 15.29 21.55
CA LEU A 159 31.42 15.18 20.89
C LEU A 159 31.47 14.14 19.75
N ILE A 160 30.43 13.30 19.71
CA ILE A 160 30.25 12.29 18.67
C ILE A 160 29.70 12.96 17.42
N LYS A 161 30.36 12.72 16.29
CA LYS A 161 29.96 13.10 14.93
C LYS A 161 29.42 11.86 14.25
N HIS A 162 28.31 12.04 13.55
CA HIS A 162 27.66 10.98 12.80
C HIS A 162 27.76 11.31 11.31
N ASN A 163 28.00 10.30 10.47
CA ASN A 163 27.79 10.41 9.03
C ASN A 163 27.26 9.06 8.52
N SER A 164 26.57 9.06 7.39
CA SER A 164 26.05 7.83 6.80
C SER A 164 26.16 7.82 5.28
N ALA A 165 26.06 6.64 4.69
CA ALA A 165 26.02 6.45 3.25
C ALA A 165 25.14 5.24 2.92
N LEU A 166 24.60 5.21 1.70
CA LEU A 166 23.78 4.09 1.21
C LEU A 166 24.51 3.35 0.10
N PHE A 167 24.42 2.02 0.14
CA PHE A 167 24.82 1.16 -0.96
C PHE A 167 23.58 0.55 -1.61
N PHE A 168 23.52 0.62 -2.93
CA PHE A 168 22.48 0.06 -3.77
C PHE A 168 23.00 -1.21 -4.43
N VAL A 169 22.39 -2.36 -4.15
CA VAL A 169 22.76 -3.64 -4.75
C VAL A 169 21.56 -4.15 -5.55
N GLU A 170 21.67 -3.98 -6.86
CA GLU A 170 20.70 -4.47 -7.83
C GLU A 170 21.05 -5.89 -8.27
N THR A 171 20.07 -6.79 -8.22
CA THR A 171 20.21 -8.16 -8.69
C THR A 171 19.50 -8.38 -10.01
N GLU A 172 20.15 -9.12 -10.92
CA GLU A 172 19.54 -9.64 -12.14
C GLU A 172 19.29 -11.15 -12.04
N LEU A 173 18.31 -11.61 -12.82
CA LEU A 173 18.03 -13.03 -12.93
C LEU A 173 19.22 -13.80 -13.51
N THR A 174 19.61 -14.89 -12.84
CA THR A 174 20.59 -15.86 -13.35
C THR A 174 20.07 -16.58 -14.60
N ALA A 175 20.95 -17.34 -15.27
CA ALA A 175 20.55 -18.15 -16.42
C ALA A 175 19.54 -19.24 -16.01
N GLU A 176 19.73 -19.84 -14.84
CA GLU A 176 18.86 -20.84 -14.23
C GLU A 176 17.49 -20.25 -13.89
N GLU A 177 17.44 -19.07 -13.29
CA GLU A 177 16.19 -18.37 -12.96
C GLU A 177 15.43 -17.93 -14.22
N LYS A 178 16.13 -17.46 -15.26
CA LYS A 178 15.53 -17.16 -16.57
C LYS A 178 14.88 -18.40 -17.18
N SER A 179 15.56 -19.54 -17.10
CA SER A 179 15.03 -20.83 -17.56
C SER A 179 13.79 -21.25 -16.76
N LEU A 180 13.82 -21.11 -15.43
CA LEU A 180 12.69 -21.41 -14.55
C LEU A 180 11.49 -20.47 -14.81
N SER A 181 11.75 -19.18 -15.02
CA SER A 181 10.73 -18.19 -15.38
C SER A 181 9.98 -18.57 -16.66
N LEU A 182 10.69 -19.06 -17.68
CA LEU A 182 10.09 -19.53 -18.93
C LEU A 182 9.22 -20.77 -18.73
N ASP A 183 9.69 -21.76 -17.96
CA ASP A 183 8.92 -22.98 -17.64
C ASP A 183 7.65 -22.68 -16.83
N ILE A 184 7.73 -21.75 -15.86
CA ILE A 184 6.56 -21.29 -15.10
C ILE A 184 5.57 -20.56 -16.01
N MET A 185 6.06 -19.68 -16.89
CA MET A 185 5.21 -18.96 -17.84
C MET A 185 4.47 -19.93 -18.77
N GLU A 186 5.16 -20.90 -19.37
CA GLU A 186 4.55 -21.90 -20.25
C GLU A 186 3.47 -22.71 -19.52
N LYS A 187 3.69 -23.07 -18.25
CA LYS A 187 2.69 -23.75 -17.41
C LYS A 187 1.47 -22.88 -17.15
N LEU A 188 1.67 -21.61 -16.78
CA LEU A 188 0.57 -20.68 -16.51
C LEU A 188 -0.26 -20.38 -17.77
N GLU A 189 0.39 -20.21 -18.93
CA GLU A 189 -0.29 -20.05 -20.21
C GLU A 189 -1.13 -21.29 -20.53
N THR A 190 -0.54 -22.48 -20.40
CA THR A 190 -1.23 -23.76 -20.62
C THR A 190 -2.45 -23.92 -19.71
N GLU A 191 -2.33 -23.56 -18.43
CA GLU A 191 -3.45 -23.65 -17.48
C GLU A 191 -4.54 -22.61 -17.75
N ASN A 192 -4.16 -21.38 -18.12
CA ASN A 192 -5.08 -20.35 -18.55
C ASN A 192 -5.86 -20.76 -19.81
N GLU A 193 -5.20 -21.32 -20.83
CA GLU A 193 -5.85 -21.85 -22.02
C GLU A 193 -6.86 -22.96 -21.70
N LYS A 194 -6.49 -23.90 -20.82
CA LYS A 194 -7.39 -24.96 -20.35
C LYS A 194 -8.60 -24.38 -19.60
N LEU A 195 -8.41 -23.41 -18.71
CA LEU A 195 -9.50 -22.74 -18.00
C LEU A 195 -10.45 -22.04 -18.98
N ASN A 196 -9.93 -21.34 -19.97
CA ASN A 196 -10.74 -20.65 -20.98
C ASN A 196 -11.54 -21.65 -21.84
N SER A 197 -10.93 -22.78 -22.22
CA SER A 197 -11.64 -23.87 -22.89
C SER A 197 -12.79 -24.43 -22.04
N LEU A 198 -12.57 -24.60 -20.73
CA LEU A 198 -13.60 -25.06 -19.79
C LEU A 198 -14.74 -24.04 -19.62
N LYS A 199 -14.42 -22.74 -19.47
CA LYS A 199 -15.42 -21.66 -19.40
C LYS A 199 -16.26 -21.57 -20.67
N SER A 200 -15.65 -21.80 -21.85
CA SER A 200 -16.37 -21.87 -23.13
C SER A 200 -17.38 -23.02 -23.16
N LYS A 201 -16.96 -24.24 -22.79
CA LYS A 201 -17.87 -25.41 -22.68
C LYS A 201 -18.97 -25.20 -21.64
N TYR A 202 -18.65 -24.53 -20.54
CA TYR A 202 -19.63 -24.16 -19.52
C TYR A 202 -20.71 -23.23 -20.07
N SER A 203 -20.32 -22.19 -20.80
CA SER A 203 -21.23 -21.26 -21.47
C SER A 203 -22.14 -21.96 -22.49
N GLU A 204 -21.61 -22.95 -23.22
CA GLU A 204 -22.41 -23.82 -24.10
C GLU A 204 -23.49 -24.56 -23.31
N HIS A 205 -23.16 -25.16 -22.17
CA HIS A 205 -24.11 -25.90 -21.34
C HIS A 205 -25.15 -24.99 -20.68
N GLN A 206 -24.77 -23.78 -20.27
CA GLN A 206 -25.73 -22.77 -19.81
C GLN A 206 -26.70 -22.36 -20.92
N THR A 207 -26.19 -22.15 -22.14
CA THR A 207 -27.01 -21.81 -23.30
C THR A 207 -28.01 -22.92 -23.63
N LEU A 208 -27.58 -24.19 -23.54
CA LEU A 208 -28.46 -25.34 -23.70
C LEU A 208 -29.60 -25.36 -22.67
N LEU A 209 -29.33 -25.05 -21.41
CA LEU A 209 -30.37 -24.97 -20.37
C LEU A 209 -31.32 -23.79 -20.62
N ALA A 210 -30.79 -22.59 -20.91
CA ALA A 210 -31.58 -21.39 -21.12
C ALA A 210 -32.57 -21.54 -22.30
N ASN A 211 -32.14 -22.17 -23.38
CA ASN A 211 -32.97 -22.40 -24.57
C ASN A 211 -34.07 -23.47 -24.38
N ASN A 212 -34.03 -24.24 -23.29
CA ASN A 212 -34.95 -25.34 -23.03
C ASN A 212 -35.77 -25.13 -21.75
N PHE A 213 -36.09 -23.88 -21.44
CA PHE A 213 -36.98 -23.51 -20.34
C PHE A 213 -38.46 -23.83 -20.66
N PRO A 214 -39.31 -24.21 -19.69
CA PRO A 214 -39.00 -24.46 -18.28
C PRO A 214 -38.23 -25.76 -18.05
N LEU A 215 -37.36 -25.79 -17.03
CA LEU A 215 -36.53 -26.95 -16.68
C LEU A 215 -37.27 -27.95 -15.78
N GLY A 216 -37.16 -29.24 -16.10
CA GLY A 216 -37.54 -30.34 -15.21
C GLY A 216 -36.66 -30.43 -13.95
N LEU A 217 -37.03 -31.30 -13.02
CA LEU A 217 -36.35 -31.54 -11.74
C LEU A 217 -34.89 -31.97 -11.97
N GLU A 218 -34.66 -32.96 -12.83
CA GLU A 218 -33.32 -33.45 -13.12
C GLU A 218 -32.47 -32.38 -13.81
N MET A 219 -33.05 -31.58 -14.71
CA MET A 219 -32.32 -30.46 -15.34
C MET A 219 -31.97 -29.36 -14.32
N LYS A 220 -32.84 -29.08 -13.33
CA LYS A 220 -32.54 -28.14 -12.24
C LYS A 220 -31.41 -28.63 -11.34
N GLU A 221 -31.32 -29.94 -11.09
CA GLU A 221 -30.19 -30.52 -10.36
C GLU A 221 -28.87 -30.33 -11.12
N GLU A 222 -28.87 -30.55 -12.44
CA GLU A 222 -27.69 -30.28 -13.28
C GLU A 222 -27.35 -28.77 -13.35
N GLU A 223 -28.35 -27.88 -13.36
CA GLU A 223 -28.14 -26.43 -13.26
C GLU A 223 -27.42 -26.06 -11.95
N LEU A 224 -27.77 -26.68 -10.84
CA LEU A 224 -27.10 -26.47 -9.56
C LEU A 224 -25.64 -26.96 -9.59
N LYS A 225 -25.37 -28.10 -10.22
CA LYS A 225 -23.99 -28.59 -10.42
C LYS A 225 -23.16 -27.63 -11.28
N LEU A 226 -23.74 -27.06 -12.34
CA LEU A 226 -23.10 -26.00 -13.13
C LEU A 226 -22.78 -24.77 -12.27
N LYS A 227 -23.69 -24.34 -11.39
CA LYS A 227 -23.40 -23.22 -10.47
C LYS A 227 -22.21 -23.51 -9.54
N LEU A 228 -22.07 -24.74 -9.05
CA LEU A 228 -20.92 -25.17 -8.25
C LEU A 228 -19.61 -25.18 -9.06
N ILE A 229 -19.65 -25.63 -10.32
CA ILE A 229 -18.49 -25.59 -11.22
C ILE A 229 -18.04 -24.15 -11.48
N ASN A 230 -18.98 -23.21 -11.67
CA ASN A 230 -18.63 -21.80 -11.83
C ASN A 230 -17.90 -21.24 -10.61
N LYS A 231 -18.29 -21.66 -9.39
CA LYS A 231 -17.57 -21.29 -8.18
C LYS A 231 -16.13 -21.82 -8.19
N SER A 232 -15.89 -23.05 -8.63
CA SER A 232 -14.51 -23.58 -8.74
C SER A 232 -13.69 -22.80 -9.77
N PHE A 233 -14.28 -22.36 -10.88
CA PHE A 233 -13.57 -21.53 -11.86
C PHE A 233 -13.08 -20.20 -11.27
N ILE A 234 -13.87 -19.56 -10.41
CA ILE A 234 -13.47 -18.32 -9.72
C ILE A 234 -12.28 -18.58 -8.78
N GLU A 235 -12.31 -19.68 -8.02
CA GLU A 235 -11.21 -20.06 -7.12
C GLU A 235 -9.92 -20.37 -7.90
N ILE A 236 -10.03 -21.07 -9.04
CA ILE A 236 -8.91 -21.37 -9.93
C ILE A 236 -8.34 -20.09 -10.55
N GLU A 237 -9.21 -19.17 -10.98
CA GLU A 237 -8.83 -17.88 -11.54
C GLU A 237 -8.07 -17.02 -10.52
N GLN A 238 -8.52 -16.98 -9.27
CA GLN A 238 -7.82 -16.30 -8.18
C GLN A 238 -6.44 -16.91 -7.94
N HIS A 239 -6.35 -18.25 -7.92
CA HIS A 239 -5.07 -18.94 -7.79
C HIS A 239 -4.12 -18.59 -8.95
N LEU A 240 -4.58 -18.69 -10.20
CA LEU A 240 -3.77 -18.34 -11.37
C LEU A 240 -3.30 -16.87 -11.34
N ASN A 241 -4.17 -15.93 -11.00
CA ASN A 241 -3.79 -14.53 -10.84
C ASN A 241 -2.69 -14.35 -9.79
N GLN A 242 -2.80 -15.05 -8.64
CA GLN A 242 -1.77 -15.02 -7.60
C GLN A 242 -0.44 -15.60 -8.09
N GLN A 243 -0.46 -16.71 -8.82
CA GLN A 243 0.75 -17.31 -9.38
C GLN A 243 1.40 -16.42 -10.45
N ILE A 244 0.61 -15.72 -11.26
CA ILE A 244 1.10 -14.70 -12.19
C ILE A 244 1.75 -13.55 -11.42
N GLY A 245 1.17 -13.11 -10.31
CA GLY A 245 1.77 -12.08 -9.44
C GLY A 245 3.16 -12.50 -8.95
N PHE A 246 3.29 -13.70 -8.38
CA PHE A 246 4.59 -14.23 -7.95
C PHE A 246 5.59 -14.32 -9.11
N TRP A 247 5.16 -14.70 -10.31
CA TRP A 247 6.03 -14.73 -11.49
C TRP A 247 6.48 -13.31 -11.91
N GLN A 248 5.58 -12.33 -11.89
CA GLN A 248 5.88 -10.92 -12.21
C GLN A 248 6.88 -10.32 -11.21
N GLU A 249 6.78 -10.70 -9.94
CA GLU A 249 7.65 -10.27 -8.85
C GLU A 249 8.95 -11.10 -8.75
N SER A 250 9.16 -12.05 -9.67
CA SER A 250 10.29 -12.98 -9.70
C SER A 250 10.42 -13.87 -8.45
N GLU A 251 9.32 -14.14 -7.75
CA GLU A 251 9.25 -14.98 -6.55
C GLU A 251 9.01 -16.47 -6.88
N PHE A 252 9.88 -17.06 -7.70
CA PHE A 252 9.66 -18.40 -8.25
C PHE A 252 9.51 -19.50 -7.18
N GLY A 253 10.14 -19.33 -6.01
CA GLY A 253 10.01 -20.26 -4.89
C GLY A 253 8.60 -20.36 -4.28
N LYS A 254 7.73 -19.38 -4.54
CA LYS A 254 6.32 -19.39 -4.08
C LYS A 254 5.37 -20.03 -5.10
N PHE A 255 5.87 -20.50 -6.24
CA PHE A 255 5.05 -21.10 -7.27
C PHE A 255 4.45 -22.43 -6.81
N ILE A 256 3.12 -22.55 -6.89
CA ILE A 256 2.36 -23.75 -6.54
C ILE A 256 1.50 -24.15 -7.74
N PRO A 257 1.68 -25.37 -8.29
CA PRO A 257 0.86 -25.87 -9.40
C PRO A 257 -0.65 -25.78 -9.11
N THR A 258 -1.44 -25.44 -10.12
CA THR A 258 -2.87 -25.19 -9.94
C THR A 258 -3.62 -26.46 -9.56
N PRO A 259 -4.28 -26.52 -8.39
CA PRO A 259 -5.03 -27.70 -8.00
C PRO A 259 -6.37 -27.79 -8.76
N LYS A 260 -6.86 -29.02 -9.01
CA LYS A 260 -8.28 -29.35 -9.31
C LYS A 260 -8.87 -28.92 -10.67
N LEU A 261 -8.04 -28.56 -11.65
CA LEU A 261 -8.55 -28.27 -13.01
C LEU A 261 -9.16 -29.53 -13.67
N GLU A 262 -8.54 -30.69 -13.45
CA GLU A 262 -9.02 -31.99 -13.96
C GLU A 262 -10.36 -32.40 -13.34
N ASP A 263 -10.56 -32.15 -12.05
CA ASP A 263 -11.82 -32.43 -11.36
C ASP A 263 -12.97 -31.59 -11.95
N SER A 264 -12.70 -30.31 -12.22
CA SER A 264 -13.66 -29.40 -12.84
C SER A 264 -13.99 -29.83 -14.27
N LEU A 265 -13.00 -30.30 -15.04
CA LEU A 265 -13.20 -30.88 -16.38
C LEU A 265 -14.09 -32.13 -16.32
N LEU A 266 -13.82 -33.06 -15.40
CA LEU A 266 -14.59 -34.29 -15.25
C LEU A 266 -16.05 -34.01 -14.85
N SER A 267 -16.23 -33.11 -13.89
CA SER A 267 -17.55 -32.67 -13.41
C SER A 267 -18.36 -32.01 -14.54
N LEU A 268 -17.74 -31.07 -15.28
CA LEU A 268 -18.37 -30.39 -16.40
C LEU A 268 -18.74 -31.36 -17.52
N THR A 269 -17.86 -32.29 -17.86
CA THR A 269 -18.09 -33.28 -18.91
C THR A 269 -19.26 -34.20 -18.56
N THR A 270 -19.30 -34.69 -17.32
CA THR A 270 -20.39 -35.54 -16.79
C THR A 270 -21.72 -34.79 -16.79
N THR A 271 -21.73 -33.57 -16.25
CA THR A 271 -22.91 -32.69 -16.19
C THR A 271 -23.45 -32.39 -17.60
N GLY A 272 -22.58 -32.01 -18.53
CA GLY A 272 -22.92 -31.75 -19.92
C GLY A 272 -23.51 -32.97 -20.64
N LYS A 273 -22.97 -34.16 -20.39
CA LYS A 273 -23.53 -35.41 -20.92
C LYS A 273 -24.95 -35.64 -20.41
N ARG A 274 -25.17 -35.48 -19.10
CA ARG A 274 -26.50 -35.65 -18.48
C ARG A 274 -27.52 -34.65 -19.00
N ILE A 275 -27.13 -33.38 -19.18
CA ILE A 275 -27.98 -32.35 -19.81
C ILE A 275 -28.43 -32.78 -21.21
N ARG A 276 -27.50 -33.25 -22.06
CA ARG A 276 -27.84 -33.72 -23.42
C ARG A 276 -28.75 -34.95 -23.41
N GLU A 277 -28.57 -35.87 -22.47
CA GLU A 277 -29.46 -37.02 -22.29
C GLU A 277 -30.89 -36.57 -21.94
N LEU A 278 -31.05 -35.68 -20.96
CA LEU A 278 -32.37 -35.15 -20.56
C LEU A 278 -33.05 -34.39 -21.70
N LEU A 279 -32.31 -33.60 -22.47
CA LEU A 279 -32.82 -32.92 -23.67
C LEU A 279 -33.31 -33.92 -24.73
N SER A 280 -32.60 -35.03 -24.93
CA SER A 280 -33.02 -36.10 -25.84
C SER A 280 -34.34 -36.73 -25.38
N ILE A 281 -34.47 -37.00 -24.08
CA ILE A 281 -35.69 -37.55 -23.46
C ILE A 281 -36.86 -36.59 -23.66
N ARG A 282 -36.65 -35.29 -23.45
CA ARG A 282 -37.69 -34.27 -23.65
C ARG A 282 -38.12 -34.17 -25.10
N ASN A 283 -37.18 -34.16 -26.04
CA ASN A 283 -37.47 -34.16 -27.48
C ASN A 283 -38.27 -35.39 -27.90
N ASN A 284 -37.93 -36.57 -27.34
CA ASN A 284 -38.70 -37.79 -27.58
C ASN A 284 -40.14 -37.67 -27.04
N THR A 285 -40.32 -37.13 -25.83
CA THR A 285 -41.65 -36.86 -25.25
C THR A 285 -42.48 -35.96 -26.15
N ILE A 286 -41.89 -34.86 -26.63
CA ILE A 286 -42.53 -33.93 -27.58
C ILE A 286 -42.90 -34.65 -28.89
N GLY A 287 -42.00 -35.48 -29.41
CA GLY A 287 -42.24 -36.29 -30.61
C GLY A 287 -43.46 -37.19 -30.47
N ILE A 288 -43.59 -37.90 -29.34
CA ILE A 288 -44.74 -38.76 -29.05
C ILE A 288 -46.03 -37.93 -28.94
N LEU A 289 -46.01 -36.81 -28.22
CA LEU A 289 -47.19 -35.93 -28.11
C LEU A 289 -47.64 -35.42 -29.49
N ASN A 290 -46.71 -35.09 -30.38
CA ASN A 290 -47.01 -34.70 -31.76
C ASN A 290 -47.62 -35.85 -32.57
N GLN A 291 -47.15 -37.09 -32.39
CA GLN A 291 -47.72 -38.28 -33.03
C GLN A 291 -49.18 -38.50 -32.59
N VAL A 292 -49.47 -38.38 -31.29
CA VAL A 292 -50.84 -38.46 -30.76
C VAL A 292 -51.70 -37.31 -31.31
N ALA A 293 -51.17 -36.09 -31.35
CA ALA A 293 -51.89 -34.93 -31.89
C ALA A 293 -52.26 -35.09 -33.39
N ASN A 294 -51.39 -35.72 -34.18
CA ASN A 294 -51.67 -36.03 -35.59
C ASN A 294 -52.86 -37.00 -35.77
N LYS A 295 -53.15 -37.84 -34.77
CA LYS A 295 -54.33 -38.74 -34.74
C LYS A 295 -55.57 -38.07 -34.16
N SER A 296 -55.57 -36.75 -33.96
CA SER A 296 -56.69 -36.00 -33.35
C SER A 296 -58.06 -36.23 -34.01
N GLY A 297 -58.12 -36.51 -35.32
CA GLY A 297 -59.36 -36.87 -36.03
C GLY A 297 -59.91 -38.23 -35.61
N GLU A 298 -59.06 -39.25 -35.57
CA GLU A 298 -59.39 -40.61 -35.12
C GLU A 298 -59.77 -40.60 -33.64
N ILE A 299 -58.98 -39.90 -32.82
CA ILE A 299 -59.25 -39.70 -31.39
C ILE A 299 -60.61 -39.02 -31.22
N LYS A 300 -60.91 -37.94 -31.95
CA LYS A 300 -62.26 -37.32 -31.93
C LYS A 300 -63.39 -38.29 -32.27
N GLY A 301 -63.14 -39.20 -33.20
CA GLY A 301 -64.08 -40.23 -33.60
C GLY A 301 -64.35 -41.22 -32.47
N ALA A 302 -63.33 -41.68 -31.75
CA ALA A 302 -63.45 -42.73 -30.73
C ALA A 302 -63.62 -42.21 -29.28
N TYR A 303 -63.20 -40.97 -29.01
CA TYR A 303 -63.14 -40.37 -27.66
C TYR A 303 -64.51 -40.29 -26.98
N TYR A 304 -65.56 -39.94 -27.72
CA TYR A 304 -66.92 -39.85 -27.18
C TYR A 304 -67.55 -41.21 -26.86
N HIS A 305 -66.81 -42.29 -27.13
CA HIS A 305 -67.32 -43.66 -27.24
C HIS A 305 -66.49 -44.65 -26.41
N SER A 306 -65.30 -44.26 -25.95
CA SER A 306 -64.47 -45.06 -25.05
C SER A 306 -64.05 -44.22 -23.84
N PRO A 307 -64.58 -44.49 -22.64
CA PRO A 307 -64.13 -43.88 -21.40
C PRO A 307 -62.62 -44.04 -21.17
N LEU A 308 -62.04 -45.13 -21.68
CA LEU A 308 -60.60 -45.41 -21.59
C LEU A 308 -59.77 -44.47 -22.48
N ILE A 309 -60.24 -44.17 -23.70
CA ILE A 309 -59.56 -43.18 -24.56
C ILE A 309 -59.66 -41.79 -23.91
N ALA A 310 -60.81 -41.46 -23.33
CA ALA A 310 -61.00 -40.20 -22.64
C ALA A 310 -60.07 -40.03 -21.42
N GLU A 311 -59.89 -41.09 -20.63
CA GLU A 311 -58.97 -41.11 -19.50
C GLU A 311 -57.52 -40.90 -19.93
N GLU A 312 -57.05 -41.62 -20.96
CA GLU A 312 -55.66 -41.51 -21.44
C GLU A 312 -55.37 -40.14 -22.08
N VAL A 313 -56.33 -39.58 -22.82
CA VAL A 313 -56.21 -38.22 -23.37
C VAL A 313 -56.13 -37.18 -22.26
N ASN A 314 -56.92 -37.31 -21.19
CA ASN A 314 -56.82 -36.42 -20.03
C ASN A 314 -55.45 -36.52 -19.33
N LYS A 315 -54.88 -37.74 -19.21
CA LYS A 315 -53.51 -37.93 -18.68
C LYS A 315 -52.47 -37.20 -19.52
N LEU A 316 -52.56 -37.32 -20.86
CA LEU A 316 -51.66 -36.62 -21.77
C LEU A 316 -51.83 -35.10 -21.72
N GLN A 317 -53.05 -34.61 -21.51
CA GLN A 317 -53.32 -33.18 -21.38
C GLN A 317 -52.74 -32.60 -20.10
N GLN A 318 -52.88 -33.31 -18.97
CA GLN A 318 -52.20 -32.94 -17.71
C GLN A 318 -50.69 -32.88 -17.89
N VAL A 319 -50.10 -33.86 -18.59
CA VAL A 319 -48.66 -33.85 -18.90
C VAL A 319 -48.27 -32.66 -19.77
N ASN A 320 -49.06 -32.33 -20.80
CA ASN A 320 -48.81 -31.18 -21.66
C ASN A 320 -48.86 -29.86 -20.87
N ASP A 321 -49.84 -29.70 -19.96
CA ASP A 321 -49.96 -28.52 -19.11
C ASP A 321 -48.79 -28.42 -18.12
N LEU A 322 -48.32 -29.55 -17.60
CA LEU A 322 -47.13 -29.63 -16.77
C LEU A 322 -45.84 -29.26 -17.54
N LEU A 323 -45.70 -29.68 -18.80
CA LEU A 323 -44.58 -29.30 -19.67
C LEU A 323 -44.55 -27.79 -19.97
N ILE A 324 -45.72 -27.15 -20.05
CA ILE A 324 -45.87 -25.71 -20.27
C ILE A 324 -45.57 -24.92 -18.99
N SER A 325 -46.07 -25.40 -17.84
CA SER A 325 -45.93 -24.71 -16.54
C SER A 325 -44.58 -24.93 -15.87
N GLY A 326 -43.91 -26.06 -16.10
CA GLY A 326 -42.55 -26.31 -15.61
C GLY A 326 -42.40 -26.71 -14.14
N GLU A 327 -43.50 -26.93 -13.42
CA GLU A 327 -43.47 -27.27 -12.00
C GLU A 327 -43.31 -28.78 -11.75
N GLN A 328 -42.35 -29.15 -10.88
CA GLN A 328 -42.13 -30.49 -10.34
C GLN A 328 -42.07 -31.65 -11.35
N LEU A 329 -41.59 -31.36 -12.56
CA LEU A 329 -41.58 -32.31 -13.67
C LEU A 329 -40.38 -33.26 -13.60
N SER A 330 -40.57 -34.57 -13.69
CA SER A 330 -39.47 -35.50 -13.99
C SER A 330 -39.49 -35.85 -15.47
N ASP A 331 -38.46 -35.45 -16.23
CA ASP A 331 -38.41 -35.66 -17.68
C ASP A 331 -38.47 -37.16 -18.02
N GLU A 332 -37.80 -37.99 -17.22
CA GLU A 332 -37.78 -39.45 -17.38
C GLU A 332 -39.14 -40.08 -17.09
N LYS A 333 -39.78 -39.72 -15.96
CA LYS A 333 -41.09 -40.26 -15.59
C LYS A 333 -42.16 -39.85 -16.60
N ILE A 334 -42.12 -38.61 -17.07
CA ILE A 334 -43.08 -38.11 -18.04
C ILE A 334 -42.90 -38.79 -19.38
N ASN A 335 -41.67 -38.97 -19.87
CA ASN A 335 -41.44 -39.70 -21.11
C ASN A 335 -42.07 -41.10 -21.05
N LEU A 336 -41.87 -41.81 -19.94
CA LEU A 336 -42.46 -43.13 -19.72
C LEU A 336 -44.00 -43.09 -19.70
N GLN A 337 -44.58 -42.13 -18.99
CA GLN A 337 -46.05 -41.98 -18.91
C GLN A 337 -46.66 -41.67 -20.28
N VAL A 338 -46.04 -40.78 -21.05
CA VAL A 338 -46.50 -40.40 -22.40
C VAL A 338 -46.41 -41.58 -23.35
N LYS A 339 -45.31 -42.33 -23.33
CA LYS A 339 -45.12 -43.54 -24.14
C LYS A 339 -46.15 -44.63 -23.84
N ASN A 340 -46.46 -44.83 -22.56
CA ASN A 340 -47.49 -45.78 -22.13
C ASN A 340 -48.88 -45.35 -22.62
N SER A 341 -49.22 -44.07 -22.45
CA SER A 341 -50.53 -43.53 -22.86
C SER A 341 -50.70 -43.60 -24.38
N GLU A 342 -49.66 -43.28 -25.16
CA GLU A 342 -49.64 -43.43 -26.62
C GLU A 342 -49.94 -44.88 -27.03
N THR A 343 -49.24 -45.85 -26.43
CA THR A 343 -49.41 -47.28 -26.76
C THR A 343 -50.85 -47.73 -26.51
N VAL A 344 -51.46 -47.30 -25.41
CA VAL A 344 -52.85 -47.62 -25.07
C VAL A 344 -53.82 -46.96 -26.04
N ILE A 345 -53.64 -45.67 -26.35
CA ILE A 345 -54.51 -44.94 -27.29
C ILE A 345 -54.47 -45.57 -28.68
N ILE A 346 -53.28 -45.85 -29.22
CA ILE A 346 -53.14 -46.47 -30.55
C ILE A 346 -53.90 -47.79 -30.61
N LYS A 347 -53.71 -48.66 -29.61
CA LYS A 347 -54.41 -49.94 -29.56
C LYS A 347 -55.93 -49.78 -29.49
N LEU A 348 -56.43 -48.86 -28.65
CA LEU A 348 -57.86 -48.61 -28.53
C LEU A 348 -58.48 -48.05 -29.83
N LEU A 349 -57.73 -47.23 -30.56
CA LEU A 349 -58.16 -46.72 -31.88
C LEU A 349 -58.22 -47.83 -32.93
N GLU A 350 -57.21 -48.71 -32.97
CA GLU A 350 -57.19 -49.87 -33.85
C GLU A 350 -58.38 -50.81 -33.58
N ASP A 351 -58.62 -51.15 -32.31
CA ASP A 351 -59.74 -51.99 -31.90
C ASP A 351 -61.09 -51.35 -32.26
N PHE A 352 -61.24 -50.04 -32.04
CA PHE A 352 -62.47 -49.30 -32.39
C PHE A 352 -62.72 -49.29 -33.90
N SER A 353 -61.69 -48.97 -34.69
CA SER A 353 -61.78 -48.95 -36.16
C SER A 353 -62.15 -50.32 -36.71
N LEU A 354 -61.53 -51.39 -36.18
CA LEU A 354 -61.80 -52.76 -36.60
C LEU A 354 -63.26 -53.15 -36.34
N GLN A 355 -63.78 -52.84 -35.15
CA GLN A 355 -65.18 -53.13 -34.81
C GLN A 355 -66.16 -52.36 -35.69
N LEU A 356 -65.86 -51.08 -35.94
CA LEU A 356 -66.67 -50.20 -36.78
C LEU A 356 -66.74 -50.70 -38.23
N ASP A 357 -65.61 -51.13 -38.80
CA ASP A 357 -65.55 -51.71 -40.14
C ASP A 357 -66.28 -53.06 -40.20
N GLN A 358 -66.11 -53.93 -39.19
CA GLN A 358 -66.81 -55.21 -39.13
C GLN A 358 -68.33 -55.04 -39.11
N LEU A 359 -68.84 -54.12 -38.28
CA LEU A 359 -70.26 -53.82 -38.21
C LEU A 359 -70.76 -53.19 -39.51
N THR A 360 -70.04 -52.22 -40.06
CA THR A 360 -70.43 -51.56 -41.32
C THR A 360 -70.49 -52.58 -42.45
N ASN A 361 -69.48 -53.43 -42.62
CA ASN A 361 -69.44 -54.46 -43.66
C ASN A 361 -70.52 -55.51 -43.49
N HIS A 362 -70.87 -55.86 -42.25
CA HIS A 362 -71.93 -56.83 -41.98
C HIS A 362 -73.31 -56.28 -42.34
N TYR A 363 -73.63 -55.05 -41.93
CA TYR A 363 -74.98 -54.51 -42.04
C TYR A 363 -75.23 -53.65 -43.29
N SER A 364 -74.21 -53.05 -43.90
CA SER A 364 -74.35 -52.21 -45.12
C SER A 364 -74.99 -52.96 -46.31
N PRO A 365 -74.58 -54.20 -46.65
CA PRO A 365 -75.24 -54.97 -47.70
C PRO A 365 -76.68 -55.36 -47.35
N ILE A 366 -76.96 -55.61 -46.06
CA ILE A 366 -78.26 -56.05 -45.56
C ILE A 366 -79.28 -54.91 -45.66
N ALA A 367 -78.86 -53.68 -45.29
CA ALA A 367 -79.70 -52.49 -45.34
C ALA A 367 -79.72 -51.81 -46.72
N ASN A 368 -79.04 -52.37 -47.72
CA ASN A 368 -78.86 -51.81 -49.06
C ASN A 368 -78.34 -50.35 -49.06
N VAL A 369 -77.55 -49.99 -48.05
CA VAL A 369 -76.98 -48.65 -47.91
C VAL A 369 -75.57 -48.66 -48.47
N PHE A 370 -75.33 -47.96 -49.58
CA PHE A 370 -73.98 -47.74 -50.07
C PHE A 370 -73.28 -46.69 -49.20
N VAL A 371 -72.48 -47.17 -48.26
CA VAL A 371 -71.71 -46.33 -47.34
C VAL A 371 -70.29 -46.20 -47.87
N SER A 372 -69.89 -44.99 -48.24
CA SER A 372 -68.51 -44.69 -48.66
C SER A 372 -67.57 -44.33 -47.49
N LYS A 373 -68.12 -44.13 -46.28
CA LYS A 373 -67.38 -43.79 -45.05
C LYS A 373 -67.91 -44.59 -43.86
N SER A 374 -67.11 -45.51 -43.31
CA SER A 374 -67.42 -46.27 -42.10
C SER A 374 -67.28 -45.41 -40.83
N ASP A 375 -68.32 -44.62 -40.50
CA ASP A 375 -68.41 -43.83 -39.26
C ASP A 375 -69.72 -44.10 -38.49
N CYS A 376 -69.89 -43.49 -37.31
CA CYS A 376 -71.14 -43.59 -36.55
C CYS A 376 -72.37 -43.06 -37.30
N ASN A 377 -72.21 -42.11 -38.23
CA ASN A 377 -73.34 -41.62 -39.03
C ASN A 377 -73.80 -42.70 -40.00
N ALA A 378 -72.86 -43.42 -40.61
CA ALA A 378 -73.15 -44.57 -41.45
C ALA A 378 -73.86 -45.68 -40.69
N LEU A 379 -73.38 -46.05 -39.50
CA LEU A 379 -74.05 -47.06 -38.66
C LEU A 379 -75.46 -46.60 -38.24
N ASN A 380 -75.63 -45.33 -37.89
CA ASN A 380 -76.95 -44.76 -37.57
C ASN A 380 -77.90 -44.73 -38.79
N LEU A 381 -77.38 -44.45 -39.98
CA LEU A 381 -78.15 -44.50 -41.23
C LEU A 381 -78.59 -45.93 -41.55
N ILE A 382 -77.67 -46.90 -41.42
CA ILE A 382 -77.94 -48.33 -41.54
C ILE A 382 -79.02 -48.76 -40.53
N LYS A 383 -78.88 -48.40 -39.26
CA LYS A 383 -79.87 -48.69 -38.20
C LYS A 383 -81.24 -48.11 -38.54
N LYS A 384 -81.29 -46.85 -38.97
CA LYS A 384 -82.53 -46.18 -39.38
C LYS A 384 -83.19 -46.90 -40.56
N GLN A 385 -82.42 -47.29 -41.56
CA GLN A 385 -82.95 -47.95 -42.76
C GLN A 385 -83.44 -49.38 -42.49
N ILE A 386 -82.75 -50.14 -41.63
CA ILE A 386 -83.22 -51.43 -41.13
C ILE A 386 -84.63 -51.30 -40.50
N VAL A 387 -84.87 -50.23 -39.72
CA VAL A 387 -86.16 -49.95 -39.09
C VAL A 387 -87.21 -49.49 -40.10
N GLU A 388 -86.89 -48.54 -40.99
CA GLU A 388 -87.84 -47.98 -41.97
C GLU A 388 -88.30 -48.99 -43.02
N GLU A 389 -87.41 -49.87 -43.46
CA GLU A 389 -87.70 -50.92 -44.44
C GLU A 389 -88.21 -52.23 -43.79
N ASN A 390 -88.35 -52.26 -42.46
CA ASN A 390 -88.85 -53.40 -41.68
C ASN A 390 -88.05 -54.70 -41.91
N ILE A 391 -86.73 -54.58 -42.05
CA ILE A 391 -85.81 -55.69 -42.37
C ILE A 391 -85.62 -56.57 -41.12
N THR A 392 -85.93 -57.85 -41.23
CA THR A 392 -85.82 -58.80 -40.10
C THR A 392 -84.37 -59.29 -39.91
N VAL A 393 -83.53 -58.51 -39.19
CA VAL A 393 -82.15 -58.89 -38.86
C VAL A 393 -81.85 -58.69 -37.37
N ASN A 394 -80.91 -59.47 -36.82
CA ASN A 394 -80.47 -59.28 -35.43
C ASN A 394 -79.60 -58.02 -35.32
N THR A 395 -80.16 -56.97 -34.74
CA THR A 395 -79.47 -55.70 -34.51
C THR A 395 -78.79 -55.62 -33.15
N VAL A 396 -78.85 -56.63 -32.27
CA VAL A 396 -78.35 -56.55 -30.87
C VAL A 396 -76.91 -56.06 -30.80
N ASN A 397 -76.02 -56.54 -31.68
CA ASN A 397 -74.62 -56.12 -31.69
C ASN A 397 -74.43 -54.71 -32.29
N LEU A 398 -75.24 -54.35 -33.29
CA LEU A 398 -75.27 -53.02 -33.89
C LEU A 398 -75.80 -51.98 -32.90
N ASP A 399 -76.90 -52.29 -32.23
CA ASP A 399 -77.54 -51.47 -31.20
C ASP A 399 -76.65 -51.34 -29.98
N ALA A 400 -76.10 -52.45 -29.46
CA ALA A 400 -75.16 -52.39 -28.35
C ALA A 400 -73.92 -51.55 -28.69
N PHE A 401 -73.43 -51.63 -29.94
CA PHE A 401 -72.33 -50.78 -30.37
C PHE A 401 -72.75 -49.32 -30.53
N ILE A 402 -73.86 -49.01 -31.21
CA ILE A 402 -74.36 -47.64 -31.41
C ILE A 402 -74.72 -46.98 -30.07
N ASP A 403 -75.42 -47.69 -29.19
CA ASP A 403 -75.87 -47.16 -27.91
C ASP A 403 -74.67 -46.92 -26.97
N LYS A 404 -73.66 -47.78 -27.04
CA LYS A 404 -72.41 -47.61 -26.27
C LYS A 404 -71.48 -46.55 -26.89
N ASN A 405 -71.46 -46.45 -28.23
CA ASN A 405 -70.39 -45.81 -28.98
C ASN A 405 -70.86 -44.80 -30.05
N CYS A 406 -72.09 -44.28 -30.09
CA CYS A 406 -72.53 -43.33 -31.12
C CYS A 406 -73.57 -42.29 -30.62
N LEU A 407 -73.35 -41.67 -29.45
CA LEU A 407 -74.22 -40.63 -28.87
C LEU A 407 -74.10 -39.25 -29.58
N VAL A 408 -75.22 -38.54 -29.73
CA VAL A 408 -75.41 -37.40 -30.66
C VAL A 408 -75.11 -36.01 -30.09
N ASP A 409 -74.95 -35.83 -28.76
CA ASP A 409 -74.86 -34.49 -28.18
C ASP A 409 -73.42 -34.00 -27.98
N LYS A 410 -73.03 -32.97 -28.76
CA LYS A 410 -71.69 -32.38 -28.78
C LYS A 410 -71.79 -30.88 -28.49
N THR A 411 -71.38 -30.47 -27.29
CA THR A 411 -70.93 -29.09 -27.06
C THR A 411 -69.53 -29.06 -26.44
N ASN A 412 -68.65 -28.35 -27.15
CA ASN A 412 -67.37 -27.78 -26.75
C ASN A 412 -66.34 -28.70 -26.08
N LEU A 413 -65.63 -29.47 -26.89
CA LEU A 413 -64.38 -30.10 -26.50
C LEU A 413 -63.21 -29.41 -27.22
N THR A 414 -62.44 -28.63 -26.47
CA THR A 414 -61.11 -28.16 -26.88
C THR A 414 -60.20 -29.36 -26.95
N LEU A 415 -59.91 -29.81 -28.18
CA LEU A 415 -58.91 -30.84 -28.38
C LEU A 415 -57.54 -30.38 -27.94
N LEU A 416 -56.68 -31.37 -27.65
CA LEU A 416 -55.22 -31.27 -27.64
C LEU A 416 -54.76 -30.14 -28.58
N ASN A 417 -54.56 -28.97 -27.99
CA ASN A 417 -53.82 -27.90 -28.62
C ASN A 417 -52.43 -28.02 -28.02
N VAL A 418 -51.75 -29.13 -28.34
CA VAL A 418 -50.34 -29.35 -27.98
C VAL A 418 -49.55 -28.33 -28.78
N THR A 419 -49.57 -27.10 -28.29
CA THR A 419 -48.67 -26.06 -28.72
C THR A 419 -47.48 -26.21 -27.81
N VAL A 420 -46.48 -26.96 -28.28
CA VAL A 420 -45.16 -26.90 -27.66
C VAL A 420 -44.69 -25.47 -27.92
N ALA A 421 -44.82 -24.62 -26.91
CA ALA A 421 -44.30 -23.27 -26.98
C ALA A 421 -42.79 -23.39 -27.23
N LYS A 422 -42.33 -23.03 -28.43
CA LYS A 422 -40.92 -22.71 -28.66
C LYS A 422 -40.67 -21.41 -27.91
N SER A 423 -40.33 -21.51 -26.64
CA SER A 423 -39.93 -20.36 -25.85
C SER A 423 -38.56 -19.91 -26.34
N ASN A 424 -38.54 -18.99 -27.31
CA ASN A 424 -37.35 -18.23 -27.68
C ASN A 424 -37.08 -17.21 -26.56
N PHE A 425 -36.52 -17.65 -25.44
CA PHE A 425 -35.91 -16.74 -24.49
C PHE A 425 -34.50 -16.42 -24.96
N GLY A 426 -34.29 -15.20 -25.43
CA GLY A 426 -32.95 -14.67 -25.65
C GLY A 426 -32.28 -14.47 -24.31
N PHE A 427 -31.25 -15.25 -24.02
CA PHE A 427 -30.35 -15.00 -22.92
C PHE A 427 -29.13 -14.25 -23.47
N GLU A 428 -28.82 -13.09 -22.90
CA GLU A 428 -27.54 -12.44 -23.14
C GLU A 428 -26.45 -13.24 -22.42
N SER A 429 -25.76 -14.11 -23.16
CA SER A 429 -24.52 -14.73 -22.69
C SER A 429 -23.38 -13.73 -22.82
N SER A 430 -23.22 -12.88 -21.82
CA SER A 430 -21.95 -12.17 -21.62
C SER A 430 -21.33 -12.66 -20.32
N MET A 431 -20.74 -13.85 -20.37
CA MET A 431 -19.52 -14.02 -19.57
C MET A 431 -18.49 -13.11 -20.23
N PRO A 432 -17.96 -12.10 -19.52
CA PRO A 432 -16.89 -11.29 -20.07
C PRO A 432 -15.75 -12.20 -20.50
N ASP A 433 -15.17 -11.91 -21.66
CA ASP A 433 -14.02 -12.63 -22.21
C ASP A 433 -12.85 -12.43 -21.23
N PHE A 434 -12.71 -13.38 -20.29
CA PHE A 434 -11.72 -13.29 -19.23
C PHE A 434 -10.38 -13.77 -19.79
N LYS A 435 -9.50 -12.83 -20.10
CA LYS A 435 -8.09 -13.12 -20.39
C LYS A 435 -7.26 -12.69 -19.20
N LEU A 436 -6.60 -13.67 -18.56
CA LEU A 436 -5.49 -13.39 -17.65
C LEU A 436 -4.44 -12.56 -18.40
N ALA A 437 -4.11 -11.39 -17.84
CA ALA A 437 -3.13 -10.48 -18.41
C ALA A 437 -1.74 -10.83 -17.84
N PHE A 438 -0.91 -11.43 -18.67
CA PHE A 438 0.50 -11.60 -18.36
C PHE A 438 1.20 -10.24 -18.54
N GLY A 439 1.44 -9.56 -17.42
CA GLY A 439 2.31 -8.39 -17.35
C GLY A 439 3.78 -8.75 -17.61
N LYS A 440 4.67 -7.81 -17.34
CA LYS A 440 6.13 -8.03 -17.42
C LYS A 440 6.68 -8.32 -16.04
N GLN A 441 7.83 -9.00 -15.99
CA GLN A 441 8.58 -9.09 -14.75
C GLN A 441 9.06 -7.69 -14.37
N VAL A 442 8.80 -7.32 -13.12
CA VAL A 442 9.11 -6.02 -12.55
C VAL A 442 10.14 -6.20 -11.45
N LYS A 443 11.09 -5.27 -11.38
CA LYS A 443 12.04 -5.23 -10.29
C LYS A 443 11.30 -4.84 -9.00
N GLN A 444 11.71 -5.40 -7.87
CA GLN A 444 11.16 -5.05 -6.56
C GLN A 444 12.19 -4.32 -5.70
N CYS A 445 11.77 -3.33 -4.93
CA CYS A 445 12.52 -2.74 -3.83
C CYS A 445 11.99 -3.30 -2.51
N CYS A 446 12.84 -3.98 -1.75
CA CYS A 446 12.44 -4.59 -0.47
C CYS A 446 13.17 -3.91 0.69
N LEU A 447 12.43 -3.19 1.53
CA LEU A 447 12.92 -2.47 2.71
C LEU A 447 11.94 -2.71 3.87
N PHE A 448 12.46 -2.85 5.09
CA PHE A 448 11.68 -2.97 6.31
C PHE A 448 10.63 -4.11 6.28
N ASP A 449 11.03 -5.28 5.80
CA ASP A 449 10.19 -6.47 5.56
C ASP A 449 9.01 -6.24 4.60
N GLU A 450 9.02 -5.15 3.84
CA GLU A 450 8.02 -4.79 2.83
C GLU A 450 8.67 -4.70 1.44
N CYS A 451 8.05 -5.30 0.42
CA CYS A 451 8.47 -5.17 -0.97
C CYS A 451 7.47 -4.32 -1.76
N LYS A 452 7.99 -3.34 -2.49
CA LYS A 452 7.23 -2.49 -3.40
C LYS A 452 7.80 -2.56 -4.80
N SER A 453 6.95 -2.34 -5.80
CA SER A 453 7.40 -2.28 -7.19
C SER A 453 8.38 -1.14 -7.40
N TYR A 454 9.48 -1.45 -8.10
CA TYR A 454 10.46 -0.48 -8.56
C TYR A 454 9.81 0.50 -9.54
N ASP A 455 10.17 1.79 -9.43
CA ASP A 455 9.61 2.87 -10.28
C ASP A 455 8.07 3.00 -10.17
N SER A 456 7.53 2.80 -8.95
CA SER A 456 6.09 3.01 -8.72
C SER A 456 5.71 4.48 -8.93
N GLN A 457 4.52 4.74 -9.46
CA GLN A 457 3.99 6.10 -9.59
C GLN A 457 3.33 6.60 -8.30
N GLU A 458 3.59 5.94 -7.17
CA GLU A 458 3.05 6.33 -5.88
C GLU A 458 3.67 7.65 -5.43
N GLU A 459 2.84 8.49 -4.80
CA GLU A 459 3.25 9.72 -4.15
C GLU A 459 4.09 9.39 -2.92
N ARG A 460 5.21 10.10 -2.73
CA ARG A 460 6.22 9.78 -1.72
C ARG A 460 6.59 11.01 -0.92
N THR A 461 7.16 10.81 0.27
CA THR A 461 7.59 11.92 1.13
C THR A 461 9.10 11.96 1.25
N PHE A 462 9.67 13.17 1.17
CA PHE A 462 11.06 13.45 1.42
C PHE A 462 11.15 14.45 2.57
N THR A 463 11.74 14.08 3.70
CA THR A 463 11.84 14.92 4.88
C THR A 463 13.24 15.51 5.01
N LEU A 464 13.33 16.83 4.94
CA LEU A 464 14.57 17.59 5.09
C LEU A 464 14.69 18.17 6.50
N PHE A 465 15.70 17.74 7.25
CA PHE A 465 16.06 18.28 8.56
C PHE A 465 17.02 19.47 8.41
N ILE A 466 16.63 20.62 8.95
CA ILE A 466 17.38 21.87 8.90
C ILE A 466 17.60 22.42 10.31
N HIS A 467 18.85 22.68 10.65
CA HIS A 467 19.21 23.18 11.98
C HIS A 467 19.20 24.70 12.11
N GLY A 468 19.32 25.18 13.35
CA GLY A 468 19.32 26.59 13.70
C GLY A 468 20.70 27.18 14.05
N HIS A 469 20.69 28.20 14.92
CA HIS A 469 21.84 29.04 15.22
C HIS A 469 22.64 28.61 16.45
N ALA A 470 23.95 28.83 16.39
CA ALA A 470 24.89 28.48 17.43
C ALA A 470 25.09 29.57 18.48
N LEU A 471 24.26 29.52 19.52
CA LEU A 471 24.34 30.45 20.65
C LEU A 471 25.41 30.08 21.68
N ASN A 472 25.74 28.79 21.82
CA ASN A 472 26.74 28.28 22.77
C ASN A 472 27.28 26.91 22.29
N LYS A 473 28.20 26.29 23.06
CA LYS A 473 28.80 24.97 22.74
C LYS A 473 27.80 23.82 22.59
N ALA A 474 26.63 23.92 23.23
CA ALA A 474 25.58 22.91 23.13
C ALA A 474 24.69 23.10 21.89
N ASN A 475 24.83 24.22 21.17
CA ASN A 475 23.95 24.61 20.07
C ASN A 475 24.70 24.80 18.73
N THR A 476 25.91 24.27 18.57
CA THR A 476 26.66 24.45 17.31
C THR A 476 25.95 23.81 16.11
N PRO A 477 26.22 24.24 14.86
CA PRO A 477 25.68 23.57 13.67
C PRO A 477 25.91 22.06 13.72
N GLU A 478 27.11 21.67 14.14
CA GLU A 478 27.53 20.29 14.17
C GLU A 478 26.85 19.49 15.29
N ALA A 479 26.59 20.11 16.44
CA ALA A 479 25.81 19.47 17.52
C ALA A 479 24.36 19.23 17.08
N SER A 480 23.78 20.19 16.35
CA SER A 480 22.42 20.05 15.80
C SER A 480 22.35 19.02 14.69
N MET A 481 23.37 18.96 13.82
CA MET A 481 23.47 17.92 12.78
C MET A 481 23.66 16.53 13.38
N ALA A 482 24.43 16.40 14.47
CA ALA A 482 24.55 15.14 15.21
C ALA A 482 23.22 14.73 15.86
N ALA A 483 22.45 15.68 16.41
CA ALA A 483 21.13 15.37 16.96
C ALA A 483 20.15 14.91 15.87
N PHE A 484 20.14 15.57 14.70
CA PHE A 484 19.34 15.09 13.57
C PHE A 484 19.81 13.75 13.02
N ALA A 485 21.10 13.46 13.06
CA ALA A 485 21.61 12.13 12.73
C ALA A 485 20.94 11.03 13.55
N LYS A 486 20.91 11.22 14.88
CA LYS A 486 20.24 10.29 15.79
C LYS A 486 18.75 10.18 15.52
N LEU A 487 18.07 11.28 15.19
CA LEU A 487 16.66 11.25 14.80
C LEU A 487 16.45 10.47 13.50
N GLN A 488 17.33 10.62 12.51
CA GLN A 488 17.25 9.84 11.26
C GLN A 488 17.50 8.35 11.52
N GLU A 489 18.47 8.01 12.39
CA GLU A 489 18.73 6.64 12.83
C GLU A 489 17.48 6.03 13.49
N GLU A 490 16.85 6.73 14.44
CA GLU A 490 15.64 6.22 15.12
C GLU A 490 14.40 6.19 14.20
N LEU A 491 14.29 7.13 13.25
CA LEU A 491 13.24 7.08 12.21
C LEU A 491 13.44 5.92 11.24
N GLN A 492 14.68 5.45 11.04
CA GLN A 492 14.95 4.28 10.21
C GLN A 492 14.33 3.01 10.79
N ASP A 493 14.38 2.85 12.11
CA ASP A 493 13.66 1.78 12.82
C ASP A 493 12.13 1.90 12.70
N ASN A 494 11.65 3.02 12.16
CA ASN A 494 10.24 3.31 11.90
C ASN A 494 9.92 3.41 10.40
N ALA A 495 10.70 2.73 9.56
CA ALA A 495 10.51 2.58 8.11
C ALA A 495 10.77 3.85 7.26
N PHE A 496 11.65 4.75 7.74
CA PHE A 496 12.18 5.86 6.95
C PHE A 496 13.59 5.57 6.45
N VAL A 497 13.86 5.75 5.16
CA VAL A 497 15.22 5.55 4.63
C VAL A 497 16.07 6.77 4.97
N ASN A 498 17.19 6.57 5.66
CA ASN A 498 18.17 7.61 5.94
C ASN A 498 19.05 7.88 4.71
N ALA A 499 18.73 8.93 3.97
CA ALA A 499 19.49 9.42 2.80
C ALA A 499 20.70 10.28 3.17
N ALA A 500 21.18 10.16 4.42
CA ALA A 500 22.35 10.83 4.96
C ALA A 500 22.28 12.38 4.94
N GLU A 501 23.46 13.00 4.93
CA GLU A 501 23.63 14.44 4.86
C GLU A 501 23.78 14.92 3.40
N ILE A 502 22.92 15.85 2.99
CA ILE A 502 22.99 16.45 1.66
C ILE A 502 23.86 17.70 1.75
N SER A 503 25.09 17.57 1.25
CA SER A 503 26.07 18.65 1.14
C SER A 503 26.27 19.09 -0.32
N PHE A 504 25.51 20.08 -0.80
CA PHE A 504 25.67 20.78 -2.09
C PHE A 504 26.15 19.92 -3.31
N GLY A 505 25.77 18.64 -3.34
CA GLY A 505 26.23 17.63 -4.29
C GLY A 505 25.08 16.74 -4.75
N GLU A 506 25.37 15.83 -5.68
CA GLU A 506 24.35 14.96 -6.29
C GLU A 506 23.73 14.05 -5.23
N ILE A 507 22.42 14.15 -5.06
CA ILE A 507 21.62 13.15 -4.32
C ILE A 507 21.59 11.91 -5.21
N ASP A 508 21.86 10.73 -4.63
CA ASP A 508 21.85 9.49 -5.41
C ASP A 508 20.44 9.26 -5.99
N THR A 509 20.33 9.34 -7.31
CA THR A 509 19.07 9.25 -8.02
C THR A 509 18.40 7.87 -7.88
N ASN A 510 19.15 6.86 -7.43
CA ASN A 510 18.56 5.54 -7.14
C ASN A 510 17.54 5.58 -6.01
N LEU A 511 17.55 6.61 -5.16
CA LEU A 511 16.53 6.86 -4.15
C LEU A 511 15.13 7.07 -4.75
N ASN A 512 15.03 7.48 -6.02
CA ASN A 512 13.74 7.55 -6.74
C ASN A 512 13.17 6.21 -7.14
N ASN A 513 13.95 5.14 -7.06
CA ASN A 513 13.49 3.89 -7.61
C ASN A 513 12.66 3.08 -6.61
N CYS A 514 12.72 3.44 -5.32
CA CYS A 514 11.97 2.79 -4.25
C CYS A 514 10.96 3.75 -3.60
N ALA A 515 9.74 3.27 -3.36
CA ALA A 515 8.64 4.07 -2.81
C ALA A 515 8.56 4.01 -1.27
N PHE A 516 9.63 4.46 -0.62
CA PHE A 516 9.74 4.56 0.83
C PHE A 516 9.99 6.01 1.25
N PRO A 517 9.50 6.43 2.44
CA PRO A 517 9.70 7.80 2.90
C PRO A 517 11.18 8.02 3.19
N LEU A 518 11.71 9.13 2.68
CA LEU A 518 13.14 9.47 2.78
C LEU A 518 13.36 10.53 3.87
N THR A 519 14.49 10.44 4.56
CA THR A 519 14.96 11.48 5.47
C THR A 519 16.37 11.92 5.09
N ALA A 520 16.61 13.21 5.05
CA ALA A 520 17.94 13.77 4.86
C ALA A 520 18.14 14.96 5.79
N ARG A 521 19.38 15.24 6.16
CA ARG A 521 19.74 16.47 6.88
C ARG A 521 20.60 17.37 6.01
N SER A 522 20.54 18.67 6.24
CA SER A 522 21.39 19.63 5.53
C SER A 522 21.66 20.88 6.35
N THR A 523 22.62 21.67 5.88
CA THR A 523 23.06 22.91 6.51
C THR A 523 23.25 24.02 5.48
N PHE A 524 22.77 25.21 5.81
CA PHE A 524 22.93 26.44 5.03
C PHE A 524 24.16 27.27 5.43
N TYR A 525 25.02 26.76 6.33
CA TYR A 525 26.22 27.48 6.80
C TYR A 525 27.44 27.30 5.90
N TYR A 526 27.47 26.23 5.11
CA TYR A 526 28.57 25.98 4.18
C TYR A 526 28.30 26.63 2.82
N ILE A 527 29.33 27.28 2.28
CA ILE A 527 29.32 27.75 0.90
C ILE A 527 30.36 26.97 0.11
N PRO A 528 29.98 26.34 -1.01
CA PRO A 528 30.95 25.74 -1.91
C PRO A 528 31.74 26.84 -2.62
N HIS A 529 33.05 26.86 -2.40
CA HIS A 529 33.99 27.59 -3.24
C HIS A 529 34.59 26.63 -4.26
N LEU A 530 34.38 26.90 -5.55
CA LEU A 530 35.16 26.29 -6.63
C LEU A 530 36.46 27.07 -6.83
N GLY A 531 37.61 26.43 -6.54
CA GLY A 531 38.93 26.93 -6.92
C GLY A 531 39.73 25.85 -7.65
N PHE A 532 40.45 26.17 -8.72
CA PHE A 532 41.34 25.28 -9.50
C PHE A 532 40.86 23.80 -9.65
N GLY A 533 39.57 23.58 -9.88
CA GLY A 533 39.00 22.23 -10.04
C GLY A 533 38.86 21.39 -8.75
N ARG A 534 38.95 22.01 -7.57
CA ARG A 534 38.61 21.38 -6.27
C ARG A 534 37.49 22.16 -5.59
N TYR A 535 36.51 21.42 -5.05
CA TYR A 535 35.50 21.98 -4.14
C TYR A 535 36.15 22.23 -2.78
N SER A 536 35.96 23.41 -2.22
CA SER A 536 36.24 23.69 -0.80
C SER A 536 35.04 24.32 -0.15
N LEU A 537 34.49 23.70 0.90
CA LEU A 537 33.41 24.30 1.69
C LEU A 537 34.03 25.34 2.61
N THR A 538 33.52 26.58 2.57
CA THR A 538 33.89 27.61 3.54
C THR A 538 32.67 27.94 4.37
N ALA A 539 32.75 27.74 5.68
CA ALA A 539 31.71 28.16 6.62
C ALA A 539 31.66 29.69 6.67
N GLN A 540 30.53 30.29 6.33
CA GLN A 540 30.34 31.72 6.55
C GLN A 540 29.87 31.99 7.98
N LYS A 541 30.69 32.76 8.70
CA LYS A 541 30.58 32.91 10.16
C LYS A 541 29.51 33.91 10.62
N SER A 542 28.99 34.78 9.75
CA SER A 542 27.84 35.64 10.09
C SER A 542 27.12 36.23 8.87
N GLU A 543 25.82 35.96 8.74
CA GLU A 543 24.93 36.50 7.71
C GLU A 543 23.53 36.86 8.22
N ARG A 544 22.69 37.45 7.35
CA ARG A 544 21.28 37.68 7.65
C ARG A 544 20.47 36.43 7.34
N ILE A 545 19.34 36.23 8.03
CA ILE A 545 18.47 35.05 7.84
C ILE A 545 18.01 34.92 6.38
N GLU A 546 17.82 36.03 5.66
CA GLU A 546 17.46 36.02 4.25
C GLU A 546 18.47 35.26 3.36
N ASN A 547 19.78 35.39 3.63
CA ASN A 547 20.79 34.68 2.83
C ASN A 547 20.71 33.16 3.04
N TYR A 548 20.36 32.73 4.25
CA TYR A 548 20.15 31.31 4.54
C TYR A 548 18.90 30.77 3.85
N ALA A 549 17.85 31.58 3.71
CA ALA A 549 16.66 31.21 2.95
C ALA A 549 16.96 31.02 1.45
N LEU A 550 17.88 31.81 0.89
CA LEU A 550 18.37 31.59 -0.49
C LEU A 550 19.08 30.25 -0.65
N ARG A 551 19.92 29.85 0.31
CA ARG A 551 20.60 28.55 0.28
C ARG A 551 19.65 27.39 0.51
N LEU A 552 18.67 27.54 1.40
CA LEU A 552 17.61 26.55 1.57
C LEU A 552 16.87 26.32 0.26
N ARG A 553 16.64 27.38 -0.54
CA ARG A 553 16.09 27.22 -1.89
C ARG A 553 16.99 26.38 -2.78
N GLU A 554 18.30 26.64 -2.82
CA GLU A 554 19.23 25.85 -3.63
C GLU A 554 19.22 24.37 -3.22
N ILE A 555 19.19 24.08 -1.92
CA ILE A 555 19.08 22.72 -1.38
C ILE A 555 17.76 22.06 -1.84
N LEU A 556 16.63 22.75 -1.68
CA LEU A 556 15.31 22.22 -2.06
C LEU A 556 15.17 22.00 -3.57
N GLU A 557 15.76 22.85 -4.41
CA GLU A 557 15.77 22.65 -5.86
C GLU A 557 16.61 21.43 -6.26
N GLU A 558 17.75 21.20 -5.60
CA GLU A 558 18.54 19.98 -5.84
C GLU A 558 17.79 18.72 -5.38
N VAL A 559 17.07 18.79 -4.25
CA VAL A 559 16.14 17.74 -3.82
C VAL A 559 15.09 17.49 -4.89
N LYS A 560 14.32 18.49 -5.32
CA LYS A 560 13.27 18.32 -6.35
C LYS A 560 13.81 17.78 -7.67
N LYS A 561 15.01 18.17 -8.07
CA LYS A 561 15.66 17.70 -9.30
C LYS A 561 15.99 16.21 -9.21
N ASN A 562 16.54 15.77 -8.08
CA ASN A 562 16.94 14.37 -7.90
C ASN A 562 15.83 13.48 -7.38
N VAL A 563 14.75 14.04 -6.82
CA VAL A 563 13.57 13.30 -6.34
C VAL A 563 12.23 13.91 -6.76
N PRO A 564 11.92 14.00 -8.07
CA PRO A 564 10.83 14.82 -8.60
C PRO A 564 9.42 14.34 -8.23
N ASN A 565 9.26 13.06 -7.87
CA ASN A 565 7.97 12.48 -7.48
C ASN A 565 7.70 12.55 -5.97
N HIS A 566 8.58 13.20 -5.20
CA HIS A 566 8.43 13.34 -3.76
C HIS A 566 7.83 14.70 -3.39
N LYS A 567 6.86 14.65 -2.48
CA LYS A 567 6.44 15.79 -1.68
C LYS A 567 7.45 16.06 -0.59
N ILE A 568 7.83 17.32 -0.40
CA ILE A 568 8.90 17.69 0.53
C ILE A 568 8.32 18.17 1.86
N ASN A 569 8.71 17.49 2.93
CA ASN A 569 8.52 17.91 4.31
C ASN A 569 9.79 18.61 4.81
N ILE A 570 9.64 19.63 5.65
CA ILE A 570 10.78 20.29 6.30
C ILE A 570 10.61 20.20 7.81
N VAL A 571 11.61 19.68 8.51
CA VAL A 571 11.69 19.72 9.97
C VAL A 571 12.80 20.68 10.35
N ALA A 572 12.43 21.80 10.97
CA ALA A 572 13.33 22.90 11.23
C ALA A 572 13.43 23.20 12.72
N HIS A 573 14.66 23.26 13.24
CA HIS A 573 14.92 23.55 14.64
C HIS A 573 15.42 24.97 14.86
N SER A 574 14.99 25.60 15.95
CA SER A 574 15.51 26.90 16.40
C SER A 574 15.43 27.95 15.29
N MET A 575 16.52 28.70 15.03
CA MET A 575 16.60 29.67 13.93
C MET A 575 16.26 29.06 12.55
N GLY A 576 16.48 27.76 12.35
CA GLY A 576 16.12 27.06 11.11
C GLY A 576 14.66 27.26 10.75
N GLY A 577 13.75 27.33 11.73
CA GLY A 577 12.35 27.63 11.49
C GLY A 577 12.10 29.04 10.95
N LEU A 578 12.88 30.04 11.39
CA LEU A 578 12.82 31.38 10.82
C LEU A 578 13.38 31.44 9.39
N VAL A 579 14.41 30.66 9.10
CA VAL A 579 14.94 30.49 7.74
C VAL A 579 13.86 29.90 6.83
N VAL A 580 13.14 28.88 7.28
CA VAL A 580 12.02 28.29 6.53
C VAL A 580 10.89 29.29 6.36
N ARG A 581 10.51 30.04 7.40
CA ARG A 581 9.48 31.08 7.27
C ARG A 581 9.86 32.17 6.27
N GLU A 582 11.12 32.58 6.23
CA GLU A 582 11.62 33.51 5.23
C GLU A 582 11.64 32.89 3.82
N TYR A 583 12.01 31.61 3.68
CA TYR A 583 11.89 30.89 2.40
C TYR A 583 10.44 30.90 1.89
N LEU A 584 9.48 30.60 2.78
CA LEU A 584 8.05 30.58 2.44
C LEU A 584 7.55 31.97 2.03
N ASP A 585 8.05 33.03 2.67
CA ASP A 585 7.69 34.41 2.32
C ASP A 585 8.25 34.84 0.94
N LEU A 586 9.47 34.41 0.62
CA LEU A 586 10.16 34.77 -0.62
C LEU A 586 9.75 33.91 -1.83
N PHE A 587 9.47 32.62 -1.60
CA PHE A 587 9.36 31.62 -2.67
C PHE A 587 8.03 30.86 -2.67
N GLY A 588 7.23 30.96 -1.61
CA GLY A 588 5.96 30.25 -1.47
C GLY A 588 6.11 28.78 -1.08
N VAL A 589 5.03 28.02 -1.26
CA VAL A 589 4.90 26.63 -0.77
C VAL A 589 5.03 25.56 -1.86
N ASN A 590 5.30 25.97 -3.11
CA ASN A 590 5.23 25.06 -4.25
C ASN A 590 6.21 23.88 -4.09
N GLY A 591 5.68 22.66 -4.08
CA GLY A 591 6.45 21.42 -3.92
C GLY A 591 6.79 21.07 -2.47
N LEU A 592 6.22 21.77 -1.49
CA LEU A 592 6.23 21.39 -0.08
C LEU A 592 4.89 20.72 0.29
N ASP A 593 4.90 19.92 1.36
CA ASP A 593 3.70 19.27 1.91
C ASP A 593 3.49 19.64 3.37
N LYS A 594 4.53 19.49 4.22
CA LYS A 594 4.47 19.85 5.63
C LYS A 594 5.70 20.62 6.10
N VAL A 595 5.51 21.48 7.09
CA VAL A 595 6.60 22.14 7.82
C VAL A 595 6.43 21.96 9.32
N VAL A 596 7.43 21.37 9.96
CA VAL A 596 7.49 21.17 11.41
C VAL A 596 8.54 22.11 12.00
N PHE A 597 8.10 23.00 12.87
CA PHE A 597 8.98 23.87 13.65
C PHE A 597 9.23 23.23 15.01
N ILE A 598 10.50 23.13 15.42
CA ILE A 598 10.90 22.65 16.75
C ILE A 598 11.61 23.79 17.46
N ASN A 599 11.03 24.28 18.56
CA ASN A 599 11.62 25.33 19.40
C ASN A 599 12.06 26.58 18.62
N SER A 600 11.33 26.94 17.57
CA SER A 600 11.69 28.09 16.74
C SER A 600 11.27 29.42 17.37
N PRO A 601 12.15 30.43 17.47
CA PRO A 601 11.84 31.73 18.09
C PRO A 601 11.03 32.63 17.15
N HIS A 602 9.77 32.29 16.89
CA HIS A 602 8.90 33.00 15.95
C HIS A 602 8.70 34.49 16.26
N HIS A 603 8.79 34.88 17.54
CA HIS A 603 8.76 36.28 17.99
C HIS A 603 10.09 36.76 18.58
N GLY A 604 11.16 35.99 18.38
CA GLY A 604 12.52 36.35 18.75
C GLY A 604 12.92 36.01 20.17
N VAL A 605 14.20 36.17 20.47
CA VAL A 605 14.77 35.94 21.81
C VAL A 605 14.82 37.25 22.60
N THR A 606 14.64 37.16 23.92
CA THR A 606 14.61 38.29 24.86
C THR A 606 15.63 38.12 25.99
N GLY A 607 15.73 39.13 26.86
CA GLY A 607 16.41 39.03 28.16
C GLY A 607 17.91 38.72 28.08
N LYS A 608 18.38 37.82 28.96
CA LYS A 608 19.79 37.38 29.02
C LYS A 608 20.27 36.69 27.75
N VAL A 609 19.41 35.93 27.06
CA VAL A 609 19.76 35.18 25.85
C VAL A 609 20.06 36.13 24.70
N GLN A 610 19.20 37.13 24.49
CA GLN A 610 19.42 38.18 23.50
C GLN A 610 20.73 38.94 23.73
N LYS A 611 21.00 39.33 24.98
CA LYS A 611 22.24 40.02 25.36
C LYS A 611 23.47 39.15 25.11
N PHE A 612 23.40 37.86 25.43
CA PHE A 612 24.49 36.91 25.20
C PHE A 612 24.76 36.68 23.72
N CYS A 613 23.71 36.50 22.90
CA CYS A 613 23.78 36.40 21.44
C CYS A 613 24.56 37.59 20.85
N SER A 614 24.16 38.82 21.22
CA SER A 614 24.78 40.05 20.70
C SER A 614 26.25 40.27 21.12
N LEU A 615 26.72 39.64 22.21
CA LEU A 615 28.06 39.87 22.76
C LEU A 615 29.11 38.87 22.29
N ILE A 616 28.70 37.64 21.93
CA ILE A 616 29.59 36.50 21.63
C ILE A 616 29.25 35.84 20.27
N GLY A 617 28.04 36.02 19.74
CA GLY A 617 27.54 35.37 18.53
C GLY A 617 27.79 36.12 17.22
N ALA A 618 27.28 35.52 16.14
CA ALA A 618 27.28 36.08 14.79
C ALA A 618 26.35 37.30 14.74
N SER A 619 26.93 38.50 14.56
CA SER A 619 26.24 39.76 14.87
C SER A 619 24.95 40.00 14.08
N LYS A 620 24.83 39.49 12.85
CA LYS A 620 23.69 39.79 11.97
C LYS A 620 22.48 38.91 12.25
N GLU A 621 22.70 37.62 12.50
CA GLU A 621 21.69 36.65 12.88
C GLU A 621 21.06 37.01 14.22
N CYS A 622 21.89 37.40 15.19
CA CYS A 622 21.42 37.85 16.50
C CYS A 622 20.59 39.15 16.42
N GLU A 623 20.90 40.03 15.47
CA GLU A 623 20.07 41.22 15.19
C GLU A 623 18.71 40.82 14.63
N ASP A 624 18.65 39.84 13.72
CA ASP A 624 17.40 39.36 13.13
C ASP A 624 16.57 38.56 14.16
N LEU A 625 17.22 37.76 15.01
CA LEU A 625 16.60 36.95 16.09
C LEU A 625 16.09 37.78 17.27
N SER A 626 16.56 39.03 17.41
CA SER A 626 16.18 39.89 18.54
C SER A 626 14.69 40.23 18.49
N ALA A 627 13.98 40.04 19.60
CA ALA A 627 12.56 40.42 19.68
C ALA A 627 12.35 41.88 19.23
N GLY A 628 11.40 42.07 18.31
CA GLY A 628 11.11 43.38 17.70
C GLY A 628 12.08 43.82 16.60
N SER A 629 12.95 42.94 16.09
CA SER A 629 13.80 43.23 14.91
C SER A 629 12.96 43.57 13.67
N VAL A 630 13.57 44.29 12.73
CA VAL A 630 12.91 44.61 11.44
C VAL A 630 12.53 43.34 10.69
N PHE A 631 13.39 42.31 10.75
CA PHE A 631 13.13 41.00 10.19
C PHE A 631 11.86 40.36 10.78
N LEU A 632 11.78 40.22 12.11
CA LEU A 632 10.64 39.60 12.78
C LEU A 632 9.35 40.39 12.60
N GLN A 633 9.42 41.72 12.65
CA GLN A 633 8.26 42.57 12.37
C GLN A 633 7.72 42.34 10.95
N ARG A 634 8.61 42.19 9.95
CA ARG A 634 8.21 41.88 8.57
C ARG A 634 7.53 40.52 8.50
N ILE A 635 8.17 39.45 8.95
CA ILE A 635 7.63 38.09 8.76
C ILE A 635 6.39 37.80 9.62
N ASN A 636 6.25 38.44 10.79
CA ASN A 636 5.07 38.30 11.65
C ASN A 636 3.90 39.19 11.23
N SER A 637 4.13 40.17 10.35
CA SER A 637 3.04 40.97 9.76
C SER A 637 2.22 40.21 8.72
N LYS A 638 2.68 39.03 8.32
CA LYS A 638 2.09 38.19 7.27
C LYS A 638 1.51 36.91 7.88
N GLN A 639 0.43 36.42 7.29
CA GLN A 639 -0.10 35.09 7.61
C GLN A 639 0.77 34.00 6.96
N LEU A 640 0.75 32.81 7.54
CA LEU A 640 1.37 31.64 6.91
C LEU A 640 0.70 31.38 5.55
N PRO A 641 1.49 31.11 4.48
CA PRO A 641 0.93 30.76 3.18
C PRO A 641 0.04 29.52 3.27
N LEU A 642 -1.09 29.53 2.54
CA LEU A 642 -2.01 28.39 2.46
C LEU A 642 -1.48 27.31 1.51
N GLY A 643 -1.93 26.07 1.69
CA GLY A 643 -1.68 24.95 0.77
C GLY A 643 -0.73 23.87 1.28
N ILE A 644 -0.22 24.02 2.51
CA ILE A 644 0.58 23.02 3.25
C ILE A 644 0.21 23.05 4.73
N ASP A 645 0.55 21.98 5.44
CA ASP A 645 0.32 21.87 6.88
C ASP A 645 1.52 22.35 7.69
N TYR A 646 1.24 23.02 8.81
CA TYR A 646 2.24 23.56 9.71
C TYR A 646 2.08 22.98 11.10
N TYR A 647 3.18 22.49 11.66
CA TYR A 647 3.25 21.96 13.02
C TYR A 647 4.30 22.73 13.81
N ASN A 648 4.03 22.96 15.09
CA ASN A 648 4.87 23.74 15.97
C ASN A 648 5.07 23.00 17.29
N ILE A 649 6.21 22.35 17.43
CA ILE A 649 6.63 21.62 18.62
C ILE A 649 7.43 22.57 19.52
N ARG A 650 6.91 22.83 20.71
CA ARG A 650 7.53 23.72 21.70
C ARG A 650 7.86 22.97 22.98
N SER A 651 9.01 23.27 23.56
CA SER A 651 9.43 22.70 24.84
C SER A 651 9.11 23.62 26.01
N LYS A 652 8.67 23.02 27.11
CA LYS A 652 8.33 23.68 28.38
C LYS A 652 9.14 23.05 29.51
N GLY A 653 9.67 23.85 30.44
CA GLY A 653 10.35 23.30 31.62
C GLY A 653 11.53 24.09 32.15
N CYS A 654 11.90 25.19 31.49
CA CYS A 654 13.01 26.04 31.89
C CYS A 654 12.52 27.45 32.24
N LEU A 655 12.85 27.90 33.45
CA LEU A 655 12.46 29.23 33.92
C LEU A 655 13.32 30.32 33.26
N MET A 656 12.70 31.07 32.35
CA MET A 656 13.31 32.14 31.57
C MET A 656 12.87 33.52 32.09
N GLU A 657 13.57 33.98 33.14
CA GLU A 657 13.26 35.20 33.90
C GLU A 657 11.87 35.16 34.56
N THR A 658 10.82 35.50 33.80
CA THR A 658 9.43 35.53 34.28
C THR A 658 8.51 34.55 33.55
N GLU A 659 9.00 33.91 32.49
CA GLU A 659 8.24 33.02 31.61
C GLU A 659 8.85 31.62 31.60
N ASP A 660 8.04 30.64 31.22
CA ASP A 660 8.50 29.27 30.98
C ASP A 660 8.90 29.12 29.51
N GLY A 661 9.80 28.20 29.22
CA GLY A 661 10.36 27.98 27.89
C GLY A 661 11.33 26.82 27.85
N ASP A 662 12.17 26.82 26.83
CA ASP A 662 13.19 25.80 26.59
C ASP A 662 14.60 26.21 27.05
N GLY A 663 14.70 27.38 27.68
CA GLY A 663 15.94 27.98 28.17
C GLY A 663 16.64 28.91 27.18
N VAL A 664 16.17 28.95 25.92
CA VAL A 664 16.62 29.87 24.86
C VAL A 664 15.46 30.71 24.33
N VAL A 665 14.30 30.10 24.16
CA VAL A 665 13.07 30.67 23.60
C VAL A 665 11.93 30.48 24.62
N THR A 666 11.22 31.57 24.91
CA THR A 666 10.04 31.48 25.78
C THR A 666 8.89 30.79 25.05
N LEU A 667 7.99 30.14 25.80
CA LEU A 667 6.83 29.50 25.20
C LEU A 667 6.01 30.47 24.35
N GLU A 668 5.80 31.70 24.81
CA GLU A 668 5.06 32.72 24.05
C GLU A 668 5.79 33.06 22.75
N SER A 669 7.11 33.24 22.78
CA SER A 669 7.86 33.55 21.57
C SER A 669 7.84 32.41 20.55
N ALA A 670 7.90 31.16 21.03
CA ALA A 670 7.87 29.98 20.19
C ALA A 670 6.47 29.66 19.64
N TYR A 671 5.40 30.30 20.09
CA TYR A 671 4.06 30.08 19.55
C TYR A 671 3.94 30.66 18.13
N LEU A 672 3.23 29.95 17.25
CA LEU A 672 2.96 30.41 15.87
C LEU A 672 1.49 30.23 15.52
N SER A 673 0.79 31.35 15.29
CA SER A 673 -0.60 31.32 14.86
C SER A 673 -0.73 30.69 13.48
N GLY A 674 -1.65 29.74 13.34
CA GLY A 674 -1.91 29.01 12.08
C GLY A 674 -1.15 27.70 11.93
N ALA A 675 -0.29 27.34 12.90
CA ALA A 675 0.31 26.01 13.01
C ALA A 675 -0.38 25.20 14.11
N GLU A 676 -0.45 23.89 13.94
CA GLU A 676 -0.84 22.95 14.99
C GLU A 676 0.22 22.93 16.09
N ASP A 677 -0.18 23.20 17.33
CA ASP A 677 0.75 23.45 18.43
C ASP A 677 0.84 22.24 19.37
N ILE A 678 2.06 21.73 19.56
CA ILE A 678 2.37 20.56 20.37
C ILE A 678 3.38 20.97 21.44
N ILE A 679 3.12 20.64 22.69
CA ILE A 679 4.01 20.99 23.82
C ILE A 679 4.65 19.73 24.39
N ILE A 680 5.98 19.71 24.44
CA ILE A 680 6.75 18.71 25.15
C ILE A 680 7.23 19.29 26.49
N ASN A 681 7.03 18.54 27.58
CA ASN A 681 7.51 18.93 28.90
C ASN A 681 8.89 18.30 29.15
N GLY A 682 9.88 19.12 29.52
CA GLY A 682 11.24 18.68 29.83
C GLY A 682 11.84 19.48 30.99
N GLN A 683 13.17 19.44 31.11
CA GLN A 683 13.92 20.20 32.12
C GLN A 683 15.29 20.61 31.56
N CYS A 684 15.77 21.80 31.92
CA CYS A 684 17.13 22.20 31.62
C CYS A 684 18.10 21.62 32.67
N LEU A 685 19.04 20.81 32.20
CA LEU A 685 19.98 20.06 33.04
C LEU A 685 21.33 20.77 33.21
N ASP A 686 21.60 21.76 32.35
CA ASP A 686 22.83 22.53 32.37
C ASP A 686 22.80 23.69 33.38
N SER A 687 24.00 24.14 33.75
CA SER A 687 24.20 25.26 34.67
C SER A 687 23.72 26.60 34.11
N LEU A 688 23.57 26.70 32.78
CA LEU A 688 23.04 27.88 32.10
C LEU A 688 21.51 27.84 31.92
N GLN A 689 20.85 26.75 32.31
CA GLN A 689 19.40 26.55 32.16
C GLN A 689 18.95 26.76 30.70
N SER A 690 19.67 26.16 29.75
CA SER A 690 19.49 26.29 28.30
C SER A 690 19.48 24.97 27.52
N SER A 691 19.75 23.83 28.16
CA SER A 691 19.98 22.56 27.44
C SER A 691 18.73 22.01 26.76
N LEU A 692 17.53 22.22 27.34
CA LEU A 692 16.27 21.68 26.81
C LEU A 692 16.00 22.08 25.36
N HIS A 693 16.43 23.28 24.95
CA HIS A 693 16.29 23.79 23.59
C HIS A 693 16.80 22.79 22.53
N SER A 694 17.93 22.14 22.78
CA SER A 694 18.58 21.18 21.87
C SER A 694 18.41 19.74 22.33
N ASP A 695 18.33 19.49 23.64
CA ASP A 695 18.17 18.13 24.19
C ASP A 695 16.90 17.46 23.66
N ILE A 696 15.85 18.22 23.35
CA ILE A 696 14.59 17.70 22.78
C ILE A 696 14.79 16.92 21.47
N LEU A 697 15.85 17.21 20.72
CA LEU A 697 16.17 16.49 19.49
C LEU A 697 16.86 15.15 19.76
N ASN A 698 17.28 14.86 20.99
CA ASN A 698 17.93 13.61 21.34
C ASN A 698 16.87 12.55 21.69
N PRO A 699 16.67 11.51 20.86
CA PRO A 699 15.65 10.48 21.10
C PRO A 699 15.90 9.68 22.39
N GLU A 700 17.15 9.58 22.86
CA GLU A 700 17.47 8.92 24.14
C GLU A 700 16.95 9.72 25.36
N LEU A 701 16.90 11.05 25.25
CA LEU A 701 16.44 11.93 26.33
C LEU A 701 14.93 12.19 26.24
N TYR A 702 14.41 12.35 25.01
CA TYR A 702 13.02 12.69 24.74
C TYR A 702 12.45 11.80 23.62
N PRO A 703 12.19 10.51 23.87
CA PRO A 703 11.72 9.57 22.85
C PRO A 703 10.37 9.96 22.23
N GLU A 704 9.57 10.77 22.93
CA GLU A 704 8.32 11.32 22.41
C GLU A 704 8.47 12.15 21.13
N ILE A 705 9.63 12.79 20.90
CA ILE A 705 9.86 13.58 19.67
C ILE A 705 9.75 12.71 18.42
N VAL A 706 10.25 11.48 18.46
CA VAL A 706 10.23 10.55 17.32
C VAL A 706 8.81 10.09 17.04
N ASN A 707 8.03 9.79 18.07
CA ASN A 707 6.63 9.41 17.92
C ASN A 707 5.79 10.55 17.33
N ILE A 708 6.04 11.79 17.77
CA ILE A 708 5.37 12.98 17.23
C ILE A 708 5.74 13.18 15.76
N LEU A 709 7.03 13.16 15.43
CA LEU A 709 7.50 13.31 14.05
C LEU A 709 6.96 12.19 13.16
N LYS A 710 6.96 10.94 13.62
CA LYS A 710 6.39 9.81 12.90
C LYS A 710 4.92 10.04 12.57
N GLY A 711 4.11 10.47 13.53
CA GLY A 711 2.69 10.79 13.29
C GLY A 711 2.53 11.86 12.22
N ILE A 712 3.21 12.99 12.38
CA ILE A 712 3.13 14.12 11.45
C ILE A 712 3.59 13.75 10.03
N LEU A 713 4.64 12.93 9.91
CA LEU A 713 5.27 12.60 8.61
C LEU A 713 4.60 11.43 7.90
N ALA A 714 3.82 10.61 8.60
CA ALA A 714 3.09 9.46 8.05
C ALA A 714 1.65 9.79 7.62
N ASP A 715 1.03 10.80 8.24
CA ASP A 715 -0.23 11.40 7.79
C ASP A 715 -0.08 12.10 6.44
#